data_AF-A0A1S1EKU0-F1
#
_entry.id   AF-A0A1S1EKU0-F1
#
_cell.length_a   1.000
_cell.length_b   1.000
_cell.length_c   1.000
_cell.angle_alpha   90.00
_cell.angle_beta   90.00
_cell.angle_gamma   90.00
#
_symmetry.space_group_name_H-M   'P 1'
#
loop_
_entity.id
_entity.type
_entity.pdbx_description
1 polymer ?
#
loop_
_entity_poly.entity_id
_entity_poly.type
_entity_poly.pdbx_seq_one_letter_code
_entity_poly.pdbx_strand_id
1 'polypeptide(L)'
;MKVRSYQDIGHDFLVPESFSATMLPEWRLASFSLVLPIPEAASLTRDGAPFDLGTRGWAYGRDKGLRTIENPMWDHSRGVFRKPDEREGYYGDIIVEGGRPYYNDARNRFLEPVHDAVGACSVDADVKRTADTRPHANREVFDHSELDEVVEANRRRRQANAPAAEETGLADAGWDPAIAAHHLVFDEVPNETAFELVNYDHQVAWEDQVRGTRGSHGTATLRLLSAEVLQFHDLRLTNLATKVPEPAHVVSDFLVLNVVAENISSATLGFLSAALTKPRNSVQFYDRAGDYDYSPPQLYALTKFVNIAVGEIDAALGRETSMKLSTSGGLVATCKGECSSTFTLPAPQRVAVAIPNPARPESVLDTLSEGNNGSVPKRIDAPLVLDDPESTWKWHEQWAWQILTGADSYPEQVPLQTPEALSGFVAAKLSSWTVMTSEAGVGMVRSKSASREGMRYWSLANTRFVDLVMLQMRAQAGETHLRKSLKIIGDSAAHTSRADGAAGSEQVQRKALQADLERLEKLQLDHIEIRDKLWFRRVPGRDIDTRVLKGLQRATGFDQLRDDFDTKVKSRQGVIRTQFEQVTGEIAEAEAKRSEAMNLILGFVAAAIGAPDWAQAAGWEGLWGNLAMGLIIFVLMFALVWALQAVFRTANKQGRHLRFVEE
;
A
#
# COMPACT_ATOMS: atom_id res chain seq x y z
N MET A 1 13.53 25.99 -5.01
CA MET A 1 13.69 25.36 -3.68
C MET A 1 15.13 24.93 -3.52
N LYS A 2 15.69 24.99 -2.30
CA LYS A 2 17.09 24.64 -2.02
C LYS A 2 17.21 23.17 -1.63
N VAL A 3 18.17 22.47 -2.23
CA VAL A 3 18.39 21.04 -2.02
C VAL A 3 19.30 20.82 -0.81
N ARG A 4 18.93 19.90 0.11
CA ARG A 4 19.64 19.66 1.38
C ARG A 4 20.79 18.65 1.24
N SER A 5 21.79 18.76 2.12
CA SER A 5 22.87 17.78 2.29
C SER A 5 22.37 16.56 3.07
N TYR A 6 22.83 15.35 2.71
CA TYR A 6 22.45 14.11 3.40
C TYR A 6 22.88 14.05 4.87
N GLN A 7 23.78 14.94 5.31
CA GLN A 7 24.26 15.01 6.70
C GLN A 7 23.29 15.77 7.62
N ASP A 8 22.37 16.56 7.05
CA ASP A 8 21.52 17.52 7.76
C ASP A 8 20.03 17.17 7.71
N ILE A 9 19.68 15.92 7.42
CA ILE A 9 18.31 15.50 7.18
C ILE A 9 17.77 14.50 8.21
N GLY A 10 16.52 14.73 8.64
CA GLY A 10 15.79 13.95 9.63
C GLY A 10 15.73 14.62 11.01
N HIS A 11 15.05 13.96 11.94
CA HIS A 11 14.72 14.49 13.27
C HIS A 11 15.74 14.07 14.33
N ASP A 12 16.12 15.00 15.20
CA ASP A 12 16.99 14.73 16.35
C ASP A 12 16.19 14.64 17.65
N PHE A 13 16.45 13.58 18.41
CA PHE A 13 15.87 13.34 19.73
C PHE A 13 16.98 13.42 20.76
N LEU A 14 17.42 14.66 21.01
CA LEU A 14 18.43 14.98 22.00
C LEU A 14 17.82 15.02 23.41
N VAL A 15 18.63 14.67 24.40
CA VAL A 15 18.23 14.81 25.81
C VAL A 15 18.41 16.28 26.19
N PRO A 16 17.37 16.96 26.71
CA PRO A 16 17.49 18.36 27.12
C PRO A 16 18.55 18.56 28.22
N GLU A 17 19.22 19.71 28.23
CA GLU A 17 20.19 20.08 29.28
C GLU A 17 19.58 20.04 30.69
N SER A 18 18.30 20.38 30.80
CA SER A 18 17.54 20.38 32.04
C SER A 18 17.03 18.99 32.44
N PHE A 19 17.29 17.94 31.67
CA PHE A 19 16.77 16.60 31.95
C PHE A 19 17.39 16.04 33.23
N SER A 20 16.53 15.69 34.19
CA SER A 20 16.92 15.01 35.42
C SER A 20 15.82 14.06 35.85
N ALA A 21 16.15 12.78 36.01
CA ALA A 21 15.19 11.77 36.46
C ALA A 21 15.87 10.72 37.34
N THR A 22 15.24 10.32 38.44
CA THR A 22 15.75 9.25 39.31
C THR A 22 15.55 7.86 38.69
N MET A 23 14.53 7.73 37.84
CA MET A 23 14.19 6.51 37.12
C MET A 23 13.83 6.88 35.67
N LEU A 24 14.09 5.97 34.74
CA LEU A 24 13.62 6.10 33.36
C LEU A 24 12.44 5.15 33.15
N PRO A 25 11.45 5.55 32.34
CA PRO A 25 10.40 4.65 31.88
C PRO A 25 11.00 3.69 30.84
N GLU A 26 10.30 2.61 30.51
CA GLU A 26 10.87 1.52 29.70
C GLU A 26 11.27 1.97 28.28
N TRP A 27 10.56 2.93 27.68
CA TRP A 27 10.73 3.30 26.28
C TRP A 27 11.32 4.70 26.11
N ARG A 28 12.48 4.77 25.45
CA ARG A 28 13.14 6.02 25.07
C ARG A 28 12.36 6.73 23.97
N LEU A 29 11.97 5.97 22.96
CA LEU A 29 11.36 6.48 21.74
C LEU A 29 10.37 5.45 21.18
N ALA A 30 9.18 5.89 20.83
CA ALA A 30 8.25 5.19 19.96
C ALA A 30 7.87 6.10 18.80
N SER A 31 7.93 5.60 17.57
CA SER A 31 7.64 6.37 16.37
C SER A 31 6.70 5.59 15.47
N PHE A 32 5.65 6.27 15.01
CA PHE A 32 4.55 5.72 14.24
C PHE A 32 4.40 6.52 12.96
N SER A 33 4.54 5.87 11.81
CA SER A 33 4.17 6.41 10.51
C SER A 33 2.86 5.78 10.09
N LEU A 34 1.78 6.56 10.15
CA LEU A 34 0.43 6.11 9.83
C LEU A 34 0.17 6.39 8.35
N VAL A 35 -0.12 5.36 7.56
CA VAL A 35 -0.36 5.43 6.12
C VAL A 35 -1.86 5.35 5.86
N LEU A 36 -2.45 6.49 5.53
CA LEU A 36 -3.89 6.68 5.36
C LEU A 36 -4.20 6.91 3.87
N PRO A 37 -4.91 5.98 3.20
CA PRO A 37 -5.40 6.21 1.85
C PRO A 37 -6.35 7.39 1.80
N ILE A 38 -6.12 8.31 0.86
CA ILE A 38 -7.04 9.41 0.60
C ILE A 38 -8.15 8.88 -0.31
N PRO A 39 -9.43 9.04 0.07
CA PRO A 39 -10.54 8.58 -0.76
C PRO A 39 -10.59 9.38 -2.06
N GLU A 40 -10.85 8.70 -3.18
CA GLU A 40 -10.89 9.30 -4.53
C GLU A 40 -11.82 10.52 -4.63
N ALA A 41 -12.96 10.52 -3.94
CA ALA A 41 -13.88 11.66 -3.89
C ALA A 41 -13.27 12.92 -3.27
N ALA A 42 -12.22 12.78 -2.46
CA ALA A 42 -11.44 13.88 -1.87
C ALA A 42 -10.04 13.99 -2.49
N SER A 43 -9.83 13.38 -3.67
CA SER A 43 -8.55 13.41 -4.37
C SER A 43 -8.01 14.82 -4.47
N LEU A 44 -6.68 14.90 -4.49
CA LEU A 44 -5.95 16.16 -4.42
C LEU A 44 -6.04 16.94 -5.73
N THR A 45 -6.54 16.33 -6.81
CA THR A 45 -6.81 16.99 -8.08
C THR A 45 -8.19 16.68 -8.65
N ARG A 46 -8.73 17.61 -9.45
CA ARG A 46 -10.06 17.48 -10.05
C ARG A 46 -10.13 16.48 -11.21
N ASP A 47 -9.00 16.22 -11.87
CA ASP A 47 -8.93 15.40 -13.09
C ASP A 47 -7.72 14.44 -13.10
N GLY A 48 -7.11 14.16 -11.94
CA GLY A 48 -5.90 13.31 -11.88
C GLY A 48 -4.63 13.98 -12.43
N ALA A 49 -4.61 15.31 -12.55
CA ALA A 49 -3.36 16.03 -12.81
C ALA A 49 -2.40 15.91 -11.61
N PRO A 50 -1.08 16.08 -11.78
CA PRO A 50 -0.15 16.26 -10.67
C PRO A 50 -0.50 17.55 -9.91
N PHE A 51 -0.62 17.49 -8.58
CA PHE A 51 -0.72 18.69 -7.75
C PHE A 51 0.66 19.19 -7.31
N ASP A 52 0.72 20.46 -6.93
CA ASP A 52 1.92 21.04 -6.32
C ASP A 52 1.61 21.88 -5.08
N LEU A 53 1.81 21.29 -3.90
CA LEU A 53 1.70 22.00 -2.62
C LEU A 53 2.95 22.83 -2.30
N GLY A 54 4.04 22.69 -3.06
CA GLY A 54 5.32 23.34 -2.83
C GLY A 54 5.25 24.87 -2.79
N THR A 55 4.26 25.43 -3.49
CA THR A 55 3.99 26.88 -3.51
C THR A 55 3.25 27.39 -2.28
N ARG A 56 2.85 26.51 -1.36
CA ARG A 56 1.91 26.77 -0.24
C ARG A 56 2.47 26.37 1.13
N GLY A 57 3.80 26.41 1.29
CA GLY A 57 4.47 26.13 2.57
C GLY A 57 4.86 24.66 2.79
N TRP A 58 4.41 23.75 1.92
CA TRP A 58 4.90 22.37 1.89
C TRP A 58 6.26 22.30 1.20
N ALA A 59 7.11 21.38 1.63
CA ALA A 59 8.37 21.07 0.97
C ALA A 59 8.18 19.89 0.00
N TYR A 60 8.89 19.88 -1.13
CA TYR A 60 8.99 18.69 -1.98
C TYR A 60 9.74 17.56 -1.26
N GLY A 61 9.50 16.33 -1.69
CA GLY A 61 10.07 15.13 -1.08
C GLY A 61 9.32 14.67 0.15
N ARG A 62 9.81 13.60 0.77
CA ARG A 62 9.26 13.02 2.01
C ARG A 62 10.05 13.45 3.25
N ASP A 63 9.44 13.27 4.41
CA ASP A 63 10.16 13.30 5.68
C ASP A 63 11.35 12.33 5.66
N LYS A 64 12.45 12.72 6.30
CA LYS A 64 13.69 11.93 6.29
C LYS A 64 13.89 11.14 7.58
N GLY A 65 12.85 10.95 8.39
CA GLY A 65 12.81 10.02 9.50
C GLY A 65 13.72 10.42 10.65
N LEU A 66 14.16 9.46 11.45
CA LEU A 66 14.95 9.71 12.64
C LEU A 66 16.42 9.85 12.26
N ARG A 67 17.06 10.95 12.65
CA ARG A 67 18.48 11.22 12.41
C ARG A 67 19.34 10.96 13.62
N THR A 68 18.88 11.30 14.82
CA THR A 68 19.68 11.11 16.04
C THR A 68 18.78 10.70 17.18
N ILE A 69 19.20 9.70 17.95
CA ILE A 69 18.56 9.36 19.22
C ILE A 69 19.65 9.39 20.27
N GLU A 70 19.48 10.25 21.27
CA GLU A 70 20.38 10.35 22.39
C GLU A 70 19.76 9.68 23.61
N ASN A 71 20.56 8.85 24.31
CA ASN A 71 20.15 8.24 25.56
C ASN A 71 20.59 9.09 26.75
N PRO A 72 19.79 9.15 27.82
CA PRO A 72 20.22 9.75 29.08
C PRO A 72 21.37 8.95 29.73
N MET A 73 22.32 9.65 30.32
CA MET A 73 23.46 9.06 31.04
C MET A 73 23.19 9.06 32.55
N TRP A 74 23.59 7.99 33.23
CA TRP A 74 23.49 7.90 34.69
C TRP A 74 24.63 8.67 35.38
N ASP A 75 24.28 9.60 36.27
CA ASP A 75 25.21 10.33 37.13
C ASP A 75 25.27 9.68 38.51
N HIS A 76 26.34 8.94 38.79
CA HIS A 76 26.53 8.28 40.09
C HIS A 76 26.62 9.26 41.27
N SER A 77 27.11 10.48 41.05
CA SER A 77 27.28 11.47 42.13
C SER A 77 25.96 12.09 42.56
N ARG A 78 25.04 12.28 41.60
CA ARG A 78 23.72 12.88 41.81
C ARG A 78 22.62 11.85 41.99
N GLY A 79 22.85 10.59 41.63
CA GLY A 79 21.87 9.52 41.70
C GLY A 79 20.70 9.72 40.73
N VAL A 80 20.95 10.34 39.57
CA VAL A 80 19.93 10.66 38.56
C VAL A 80 20.48 10.41 37.15
N PHE A 81 19.58 10.15 36.21
CA PHE A 81 19.84 10.28 34.78
C PHE A 81 19.87 11.75 34.38
N ARG A 82 20.79 12.12 33.50
CA ARG A 82 20.96 13.46 32.95
C ARG A 82 21.37 13.42 31.47
N LYS A 83 21.49 14.58 30.84
CA LYS A 83 22.10 14.69 29.51
C LYS A 83 23.53 14.09 29.52
N PRO A 84 23.91 13.28 28.51
CA PRO A 84 25.27 12.76 28.38
C PRO A 84 26.27 13.89 28.16
N ASP A 85 27.52 13.68 28.59
CA ASP A 85 28.60 14.62 28.32
C ASP A 85 28.98 14.56 26.83
N GLU A 86 29.13 15.70 26.18
CA GLU A 86 29.55 15.75 24.78
C GLU A 86 30.98 15.21 24.64
N ARG A 87 31.14 14.19 23.79
CA ARG A 87 32.44 13.60 23.46
C ARG A 87 32.71 13.74 21.98
N GLU A 88 33.93 14.10 21.60
CA GLU A 88 34.34 14.08 20.19
C GLU A 88 34.95 12.72 19.83
N GLY A 89 34.60 12.21 18.65
CA GLY A 89 35.18 11.01 18.08
C GLY A 89 36.51 11.29 17.41
N TYR A 90 37.14 10.23 16.91
CA TYR A 90 38.45 10.29 16.28
C TYR A 90 38.56 11.35 15.16
N TYR A 91 37.47 11.62 14.44
CA TYR A 91 37.40 12.62 13.36
C TYR A 91 36.80 13.97 13.79
N GLY A 92 36.72 14.23 15.09
CA GLY A 92 36.14 15.45 15.67
C GLY A 92 34.61 15.41 15.79
N ASP A 93 33.93 14.47 15.14
CA ASP A 93 32.47 14.33 15.22
C ASP A 93 31.97 14.09 16.66
N ILE A 94 30.96 14.83 17.11
CA ILE A 94 30.31 14.55 18.41
C ILE A 94 29.78 13.11 18.40
N ILE A 95 30.32 12.25 19.26
CA ILE A 95 29.81 10.93 19.55
C ILE A 95 28.47 11.12 20.25
N VAL A 96 27.39 10.95 19.50
CA VAL A 96 26.10 10.70 20.12
C VAL A 96 26.07 9.24 20.50
N GLU A 97 26.03 9.01 21.80
CA GLU A 97 26.16 7.71 22.45
C GLU A 97 25.01 6.74 22.06
N GLY A 98 23.83 7.27 21.67
CA GLY A 98 22.72 6.50 21.10
C GLY A 98 22.80 6.22 19.57
N GLY A 99 23.87 6.66 18.90
CA GLY A 99 24.20 6.36 17.51
C GLY A 99 23.86 7.50 16.52
N ARG A 100 24.75 7.68 15.53
CA ARG A 100 24.53 8.52 14.33
C ARG A 100 24.18 7.62 13.14
N PRO A 101 22.91 7.40 12.83
CA PRO A 101 22.55 6.70 11.63
C PRO A 101 22.94 7.45 10.35
N TYR A 102 23.10 6.68 9.28
CA TYR A 102 23.44 7.20 7.96
C TYR A 102 22.18 7.23 7.09
N TYR A 103 21.87 8.40 6.54
CA TYR A 103 20.78 8.50 5.58
C TYR A 103 21.17 7.77 4.28
N ASN A 104 20.30 6.87 3.80
CA ASN A 104 20.51 6.20 2.51
C ASN A 104 19.34 6.57 1.60
N ASP A 105 19.67 7.38 0.60
CA ASP A 105 18.82 7.88 -0.47
C ASP A 105 18.02 6.74 -1.14
N ALA A 106 16.72 6.95 -1.32
CA ALA A 106 15.80 6.05 -2.01
C ALA A 106 16.29 5.72 -3.43
N ARG A 107 16.91 6.68 -4.12
CA ARG A 107 17.48 6.52 -5.48
C ARG A 107 18.62 5.50 -5.52
N ASN A 108 19.37 5.36 -4.43
CA ASN A 108 20.45 4.37 -4.29
C ASN A 108 19.98 3.09 -3.59
N ARG A 109 18.85 3.15 -2.90
CA ARG A 109 18.29 2.03 -2.15
C ARG A 109 17.58 1.05 -3.07
N PHE A 110 16.73 1.58 -3.95
CA PHE A 110 15.90 0.82 -4.86
C PHE A 110 16.52 0.82 -6.25
N LEU A 111 16.61 -0.36 -6.86
CA LEU A 111 16.99 -0.50 -8.26
C LEU A 111 15.73 -0.60 -9.11
N GLU A 112 15.81 -0.18 -10.38
CA GLU A 112 14.75 -0.40 -11.35
C GLU A 112 14.44 -1.92 -11.45
N PRO A 113 13.17 -2.31 -11.56
CA PRO A 113 11.95 -1.47 -11.68
C PRO A 113 11.34 -0.95 -10.36
N VAL A 114 11.80 -1.41 -9.20
CA VAL A 114 11.22 -1.01 -7.88
C VAL A 114 11.41 0.48 -7.63
N HIS A 115 12.53 1.03 -8.09
CA HIS A 115 12.86 2.46 -8.04
C HIS A 115 11.73 3.35 -8.52
N ASP A 116 11.16 3.03 -9.69
CA ASP A 116 10.12 3.85 -10.32
C ASP A 116 8.77 3.65 -9.61
N ALA A 117 8.46 2.41 -9.24
CA ALA A 117 7.21 2.07 -8.57
C ALA A 117 7.01 2.79 -7.23
N VAL A 118 8.09 3.02 -6.47
CA VAL A 118 8.06 3.78 -5.21
C VAL A 118 8.24 5.28 -5.40
N GLY A 119 8.56 5.74 -6.61
CA GLY A 119 8.82 7.14 -6.91
C GLY A 119 10.09 7.68 -6.24
N ALA A 120 11.16 6.89 -6.21
CA ALA A 120 12.38 7.22 -5.46
C ALA A 120 12.97 8.61 -5.78
N CYS A 121 12.88 9.05 -7.03
CA CYS A 121 13.31 10.39 -7.43
C CYS A 121 12.48 11.51 -6.78
N SER A 122 11.16 11.34 -6.71
CA SER A 122 10.26 12.33 -6.11
C SER A 122 10.33 12.32 -4.60
N VAL A 123 10.53 11.15 -3.98
CA VAL A 123 10.71 10.99 -2.54
C VAL A 123 11.91 11.78 -2.03
N ASP A 124 13.00 11.82 -2.80
CA ASP A 124 14.27 12.49 -2.43
C ASP A 124 14.64 13.67 -3.34
N ALA A 125 13.62 14.30 -3.94
CA ALA A 125 13.78 15.47 -4.79
C ALA A 125 14.42 16.67 -4.05
N ASP A 126 14.27 16.73 -2.73
CA ASP A 126 14.84 17.75 -1.85
C ASP A 126 16.24 17.41 -1.32
N VAL A 127 16.81 16.26 -1.70
CA VAL A 127 18.15 15.80 -1.27
C VAL A 127 19.11 15.82 -2.44
N LYS A 128 20.33 16.34 -2.23
CA LYS A 128 21.31 16.48 -3.30
C LYS A 128 21.83 15.12 -3.69
N ARG A 129 21.66 14.76 -4.96
CA ARG A 129 22.25 13.54 -5.51
C ARG A 129 23.77 13.70 -5.44
N THR A 130 24.43 12.94 -4.58
CA THR A 130 25.87 12.80 -4.67
C THR A 130 26.16 11.96 -5.90
N ALA A 131 26.69 12.59 -6.96
CA ALA A 131 27.50 11.85 -7.91
C ALA A 131 28.64 11.24 -7.10
N ASP A 132 28.61 9.94 -6.90
CA ASP A 132 29.60 9.23 -6.10
C ASP A 132 30.91 9.19 -6.89
N THR A 133 31.65 10.31 -6.86
CA THR A 133 32.99 10.43 -7.45
C THR A 133 34.07 10.07 -6.43
N ARG A 134 33.71 9.69 -5.20
CA ARG A 134 34.67 9.16 -4.24
C ARG A 134 34.92 7.69 -4.59
N PRO A 135 36.15 7.28 -4.90
CA PRO A 135 36.46 5.88 -5.14
C PRO A 135 36.15 5.10 -3.86
N HIS A 136 35.17 4.19 -3.91
CA HIS A 136 34.80 3.28 -2.80
C HIS A 136 35.89 2.26 -2.42
N ALA A 137 37.14 2.47 -2.83
CA ALA A 137 38.24 1.52 -2.67
C ALA A 137 39.39 2.00 -1.77
N ASN A 138 39.48 3.30 -1.44
CA ASN A 138 40.55 3.82 -0.59
C ASN A 138 39.98 4.25 0.76
N ARG A 139 39.80 3.29 1.67
CA ARG A 139 39.77 3.57 3.11
C ARG A 139 41.20 3.94 3.52
N GLU A 140 41.58 5.17 3.23
CA GLU A 140 42.87 5.73 3.63
C GLU A 140 42.88 5.90 5.15
N VAL A 141 43.84 5.23 5.78
CA VAL A 141 44.32 5.59 7.11
C VAL A 141 44.91 6.99 6.95
N PHE A 142 44.19 8.02 7.39
CA PHE A 142 44.72 9.38 7.39
C PHE A 142 46.05 9.42 8.13
N ASP A 143 47.03 10.13 7.58
CA ASP A 143 48.26 10.44 8.31
C ASP A 143 47.89 11.35 9.50
N HIS A 144 48.57 11.22 10.64
CA HIS A 144 48.18 11.91 11.89
C HIS A 144 48.16 13.44 11.75
N SER A 145 48.95 14.00 10.83
CA SER A 145 48.97 15.44 10.53
C SER A 145 47.73 15.94 9.77
N GLU A 146 47.08 15.09 8.96
CA GLU A 146 45.86 15.43 8.22
C GLU A 146 44.61 15.31 9.11
N LEU A 147 44.69 14.51 10.17
CA LEU A 147 43.59 14.30 11.10
C LEU A 147 43.20 15.59 11.82
N ASP A 148 44.17 16.38 12.27
CA ASP A 148 43.91 17.65 12.96
C ASP A 148 43.21 18.65 12.03
N GLU A 149 43.59 18.69 10.75
CA GLU A 149 42.91 19.52 9.73
C GLU A 149 41.48 19.05 9.48
N VAL A 150 41.24 17.74 9.43
CA VAL A 150 39.90 17.15 9.27
C VAL A 150 39.03 17.42 10.49
N VAL A 151 39.55 17.24 11.70
CA VAL A 151 38.88 17.53 12.98
C VAL A 151 38.49 19.00 13.05
N GLU A 152 39.43 19.89 12.72
CA GLU A 152 39.21 21.33 12.76
C GLU A 152 38.27 21.80 11.63
N ALA A 153 38.33 21.20 10.44
CA ALA A 153 37.36 21.43 9.37
C ALA A 153 35.95 20.97 9.77
N ASN A 154 35.82 19.84 10.47
CA ASN A 154 34.54 19.36 11.00
C ASN A 154 34.02 20.23 12.16
N ARG A 155 34.89 20.77 13.02
CA ARG A 155 34.52 21.79 14.02
C ARG A 155 34.03 23.08 13.35
N ARG A 156 34.76 23.59 12.35
CA ARG A 156 34.36 24.78 11.59
C ARG A 156 33.06 24.57 10.83
N ARG A 157 32.82 23.39 10.24
CA ARG A 157 31.54 23.05 9.60
C ARG A 157 30.37 23.01 10.59
N ARG A 158 30.61 22.63 11.85
CA ARG A 158 29.60 22.67 12.91
C ARG A 158 29.29 24.09 13.39
N GLN A 159 30.32 24.93 13.45
CA GLN A 159 30.19 26.34 13.89
C GLN A 159 29.69 27.25 12.76
N ALA A 160 29.95 26.90 11.51
CA ALA A 160 29.35 27.53 10.36
C ALA A 160 27.89 27.06 10.25
N ASN A 161 26.96 28.00 10.13
CA ASN A 161 25.60 27.69 9.66
C ASN A 161 25.69 26.84 8.39
N ALA A 162 24.77 25.88 8.24
CA ALA A 162 24.73 24.96 7.10
C ALA A 162 25.05 25.73 5.81
N PRO A 163 26.06 25.28 5.02
CA PRO A 163 26.46 26.00 3.83
C PRO A 163 25.24 26.23 2.96
N ALA A 164 25.12 27.44 2.41
CA ALA A 164 24.04 27.78 1.50
C ALA A 164 24.01 26.70 0.41
N ALA A 165 22.93 25.92 0.38
CA ALA A 165 22.71 24.88 -0.60
C ALA A 165 22.98 25.45 -2.00
N GLU A 166 23.82 24.78 -2.79
CA GLU A 166 23.96 25.07 -4.21
C GLU A 166 22.58 24.96 -4.86
N GLU A 167 22.19 26.01 -5.59
CA GLU A 167 20.87 26.12 -6.21
C GLU A 167 20.83 25.30 -7.49
N THR A 168 20.20 24.13 -7.44
CA THR A 168 19.76 23.37 -8.63
C THR A 168 18.24 23.41 -8.73
N GLY A 169 17.69 23.43 -9.94
CA GLY A 169 16.25 23.41 -10.17
C GLY A 169 15.63 22.07 -9.76
N LEU A 170 14.31 22.05 -9.48
CA LEU A 170 13.58 20.83 -9.13
C LEU A 170 13.63 19.77 -10.24
N ALA A 171 13.68 20.22 -11.49
CA ALA A 171 13.85 19.37 -12.67
C ALA A 171 15.24 18.70 -12.72
N ASP A 172 16.28 19.38 -12.22
CA ASP A 172 17.66 18.85 -12.20
C ASP A 172 17.83 17.78 -11.11
N ALA A 173 16.97 17.76 -10.09
CA ALA A 173 16.93 16.74 -9.04
C ALA A 173 16.29 15.42 -9.51
N GLY A 174 15.73 15.39 -10.73
CA GLY A 174 15.08 14.23 -11.33
C GLY A 174 13.63 14.01 -10.88
N TRP A 175 12.97 15.03 -10.34
CA TRP A 175 11.58 14.96 -9.89
C TRP A 175 10.64 14.49 -11.01
N ASP A 176 9.81 13.47 -10.72
CA ASP A 176 8.86 12.90 -11.67
C ASP A 176 7.44 13.46 -11.39
N PRO A 177 6.83 14.20 -12.31
CA PRO A 177 5.46 14.68 -12.14
C PRO A 177 4.42 13.56 -12.05
N ALA A 178 4.70 12.33 -12.52
CA ALA A 178 3.79 11.20 -12.37
C ALA A 178 3.71 10.69 -10.93
N ILE A 179 4.68 11.01 -10.07
CA ILE A 179 4.65 10.69 -8.65
C ILE A 179 5.00 11.95 -7.86
N ALA A 180 4.00 12.57 -7.23
CA ALA A 180 4.22 13.73 -6.39
C ALA A 180 4.43 13.30 -4.94
N ALA A 181 5.41 13.90 -4.27
CA ALA A 181 5.66 13.72 -2.84
C ALA A 181 5.96 15.10 -2.22
N HIS A 182 5.18 15.45 -1.21
CA HIS A 182 5.35 16.68 -0.44
C HIS A 182 5.26 16.37 1.04
N HIS A 183 5.95 17.13 1.87
CA HIS A 183 5.86 17.03 3.32
C HIS A 183 5.79 18.40 3.99
N LEU A 184 5.16 18.43 5.15
CA LEU A 184 5.08 19.57 6.05
C LEU A 184 5.59 19.13 7.41
N VAL A 185 6.56 19.87 7.95
CA VAL A 185 7.07 19.67 9.32
C VAL A 185 6.31 20.62 10.24
N PHE A 186 5.83 20.11 11.37
CA PHE A 186 5.11 20.90 12.35
C PHE A 186 6.04 21.43 13.44
N ASP A 187 5.83 22.69 13.81
CA ASP A 187 6.45 23.27 15.00
C ASP A 187 5.86 22.65 16.27
N GLU A 188 6.64 22.63 17.35
CA GLU A 188 6.19 22.15 18.66
C GLU A 188 5.33 23.19 19.36
N VAL A 189 4.01 23.06 19.21
CA VAL A 189 3.02 23.90 19.87
C VAL A 189 2.36 23.10 20.99
N PRO A 190 2.55 23.49 22.27
CA PRO A 190 1.97 22.79 23.41
C PRO A 190 0.46 22.64 23.31
N ASN A 191 -0.04 21.44 23.61
CA ASN A 191 -1.45 21.03 23.55
C ASN A 191 -2.10 21.13 22.16
N GLU A 192 -1.31 21.29 21.11
CA GLU A 192 -1.79 21.33 19.73
C GLU A 192 -1.10 20.28 18.87
N THR A 193 0.21 20.39 18.71
CA THR A 193 1.07 19.43 17.99
C THR A 193 2.02 18.68 18.92
N ALA A 194 2.25 19.19 20.14
CA ALA A 194 3.07 18.58 21.18
C ALA A 194 2.32 18.46 22.51
N PHE A 195 2.33 17.28 23.13
CA PHE A 195 1.60 16.96 24.35
C PHE A 195 2.51 16.31 25.38
N GLU A 196 2.41 16.71 26.65
CA GLU A 196 3.06 16.02 27.77
C GLU A 196 2.16 14.86 28.22
N LEU A 197 2.60 13.63 28.02
CA LEU A 197 1.80 12.44 28.35
C LEU A 197 1.88 12.09 29.83
N VAL A 198 0.83 11.43 30.31
CA VAL A 198 0.84 10.80 31.64
C VAL A 198 1.52 9.43 31.53
N ASN A 199 2.52 9.19 32.37
CA ASN A 199 3.11 7.86 32.58
C ASN A 199 2.44 7.14 33.74
N TYR A 200 2.29 5.83 33.59
CA TYR A 200 1.72 4.95 34.61
C TYR A 200 2.81 4.06 35.19
N ASP A 201 2.73 3.83 36.50
CA ASP A 201 3.72 3.01 37.21
C ASP A 201 3.53 1.51 36.97
N HIS A 202 2.30 1.09 36.64
CA HIS A 202 1.94 -0.30 36.40
C HIS A 202 1.03 -0.46 35.19
N GLN A 203 1.15 -1.59 34.50
CA GLN A 203 0.25 -1.95 33.40
C GLN A 203 -0.94 -2.75 33.95
N VAL A 204 -2.05 -2.07 34.21
CA VAL A 204 -3.32 -2.65 34.68
C VAL A 204 -4.48 -2.27 33.76
N ALA A 205 -5.67 -2.84 33.98
CA ALA A 205 -6.87 -2.42 33.28
C ALA A 205 -7.09 -0.91 33.46
N TRP A 206 -7.66 -0.25 32.45
CA TRP A 206 -7.81 1.22 32.43
C TRP A 206 -8.47 1.78 33.70
N GLU A 207 -9.44 1.06 34.27
CA GLU A 207 -10.19 1.44 35.46
C GLU A 207 -9.33 1.47 36.73
N ASP A 208 -8.25 0.69 36.76
CA ASP A 208 -7.37 0.49 37.91
C ASP A 208 -6.03 1.24 37.78
N GLN A 209 -5.85 2.00 36.70
CA GLN A 209 -4.57 2.63 36.36
C GLN A 209 -4.08 3.60 37.43
N VAL A 210 -2.89 3.33 37.96
CA VAL A 210 -2.22 4.18 38.94
C VAL A 210 -1.25 5.11 38.22
N ARG A 211 -1.54 6.41 38.29
CA ARG A 211 -0.72 7.46 37.69
C ARG A 211 0.62 7.54 38.43
N GLY A 212 1.71 7.55 37.67
CA GLY A 212 3.01 7.90 38.22
C GLY A 212 3.03 9.36 38.67
N THR A 213 3.89 9.67 39.63
CA THR A 213 4.09 11.06 40.06
C THR A 213 4.63 11.88 38.88
N ARG A 214 4.05 13.04 38.59
CA ARG A 214 4.49 13.86 37.45
C ARG A 214 5.98 14.18 37.56
N GLY A 215 6.72 13.92 36.49
CA GLY A 215 8.17 14.16 36.42
C GLY A 215 9.05 13.11 37.14
N SER A 216 8.49 12.11 37.83
CA SER A 216 9.31 11.08 38.52
C SER A 216 10.15 10.23 37.57
N HIS A 217 9.66 10.08 36.34
CA HIS A 217 10.28 9.29 35.27
C HIS A 217 10.82 10.19 34.13
N GLY A 218 11.00 11.48 34.39
CA GLY A 218 11.23 12.48 33.34
C GLY A 218 9.95 12.84 32.55
N THR A 219 10.07 13.82 31.66
CA THR A 219 8.94 14.30 30.85
C THR A 219 8.65 13.33 29.71
N ALA A 220 7.45 12.76 29.71
CA ALA A 220 6.92 11.96 28.61
C ALA A 220 6.26 12.89 27.58
N THR A 221 6.59 12.76 26.31
CA THR A 221 6.03 13.64 25.27
C THR A 221 5.44 12.85 24.11
N LEU A 222 4.49 13.46 23.42
CA LEU A 222 3.92 13.02 22.15
C LEU A 222 3.93 14.21 21.19
N ARG A 223 4.49 14.03 19.99
CA ARG A 223 4.62 15.07 18.97
C ARG A 223 4.12 14.58 17.62
N LEU A 224 3.35 15.41 16.93
CA LEU A 224 3.16 15.30 15.48
C LEU A 224 4.37 15.96 14.81
N LEU A 225 5.23 15.16 14.20
CA LEU A 225 6.46 15.67 13.59
C LEU A 225 6.20 16.23 12.20
N SER A 226 5.51 15.45 11.37
CA SER A 226 5.25 15.82 9.99
C SER A 226 4.03 15.13 9.43
N ALA A 227 3.47 15.75 8.39
CA ALA A 227 2.52 15.14 7.48
C ALA A 227 3.16 15.08 6.09
N GLU A 228 2.95 13.97 5.39
CA GLU A 228 3.40 13.79 4.02
C GLU A 228 2.20 13.46 3.15
N VAL A 229 2.21 13.95 1.93
CA VAL A 229 1.19 13.68 0.93
C VAL A 229 1.88 13.13 -0.29
N LEU A 230 1.44 11.94 -0.71
CA LEU A 230 1.95 11.26 -1.88
C LEU A 230 0.82 10.97 -2.86
N GLN A 231 1.12 11.12 -4.15
CA GLN A 231 0.19 10.83 -5.23
C GLN A 231 0.91 10.08 -6.34
N PHE A 232 0.31 8.97 -6.78
CA PHE A 232 0.82 8.12 -7.83
C PHE A 232 -0.14 8.10 -9.02
N HIS A 233 0.36 8.45 -10.21
CA HIS A 233 -0.37 8.52 -11.50
C HIS A 233 0.16 7.54 -12.56
N ASP A 234 0.85 6.51 -12.12
CA ASP A 234 1.66 5.64 -12.98
C ASP A 234 0.88 4.51 -13.64
N LEU A 235 -0.37 4.22 -13.24
CA LEU A 235 -1.18 3.11 -13.78
C LEU A 235 -2.22 3.57 -14.81
N ARG A 236 -2.32 2.83 -15.91
CA ARG A 236 -3.27 3.07 -17.01
C ARG A 236 -4.24 1.90 -17.17
N LEU A 237 -5.09 1.70 -16.17
CA LEU A 237 -6.02 0.57 -16.14
C LEU A 237 -7.30 0.85 -16.93
N THR A 238 -7.95 -0.20 -17.42
CA THR A 238 -9.19 -0.06 -18.18
C THR A 238 -10.40 0.06 -17.23
N ASN A 239 -11.24 1.06 -17.43
CA ASN A 239 -12.55 1.11 -16.79
C ASN A 239 -13.52 0.18 -17.54
N LEU A 240 -13.79 -0.99 -16.95
CA LEU A 240 -14.75 -1.96 -17.52
C LEU A 240 -16.20 -1.72 -17.07
N ALA A 241 -16.45 -0.79 -16.14
CA ALA A 241 -17.81 -0.50 -15.67
C ALA A 241 -18.62 0.30 -16.71
N THR A 242 -17.94 1.00 -17.62
CA THR A 242 -18.57 1.74 -18.73
C THR A 242 -18.99 0.80 -19.86
N LYS A 243 -20.01 1.18 -20.63
CA LYS A 243 -20.50 0.37 -21.76
C LYS A 243 -19.39 0.08 -22.78
N VAL A 244 -18.55 1.09 -23.05
CA VAL A 244 -17.34 0.98 -23.86
C VAL A 244 -16.15 1.02 -22.91
N PRO A 245 -15.26 0.02 -22.93
CA PRO A 245 -14.09 0.01 -22.06
C PRO A 245 -13.11 1.12 -22.46
N GLU A 246 -12.91 2.08 -21.57
CA GLU A 246 -12.04 3.24 -21.79
C GLU A 246 -10.82 3.19 -20.85
N PRO A 247 -9.64 3.65 -21.29
CA PRO A 247 -8.50 3.82 -20.40
C PRO A 247 -8.87 4.81 -19.28
N ALA A 248 -8.66 4.42 -18.03
CA ALA A 248 -8.77 5.29 -16.88
C ALA A 248 -7.40 5.50 -16.27
N HIS A 249 -7.06 6.76 -16.05
CA HIS A 249 -5.90 7.10 -15.22
C HIS A 249 -6.27 6.80 -13.77
N VAL A 250 -5.55 5.85 -13.18
CA VAL A 250 -5.78 5.46 -11.80
C VAL A 250 -4.84 6.25 -10.91
N VAL A 251 -5.43 7.02 -10.00
CA VAL A 251 -4.71 7.84 -9.03
C VAL A 251 -4.72 7.13 -7.68
N SER A 252 -3.56 7.04 -7.03
CA SER A 252 -3.46 6.60 -5.64
C SER A 252 -2.90 7.72 -4.78
N ASP A 253 -3.74 8.27 -3.90
CA ASP A 253 -3.37 9.35 -3.00
C ASP A 253 -3.22 8.82 -1.56
N PHE A 254 -2.16 9.24 -0.86
CA PHE A 254 -1.87 8.84 0.52
C PHE A 254 -1.54 10.05 1.38
N LEU A 255 -2.03 10.04 2.62
CA LEU A 255 -1.57 10.87 3.72
C LEU A 255 -0.73 10.00 4.66
N VAL A 256 0.50 10.41 4.93
CA VAL A 256 1.37 9.79 5.95
C VAL A 256 1.50 10.74 7.13
N LEU A 257 1.20 10.29 8.34
CA LEU A 257 1.45 11.05 9.57
C LEU A 257 2.60 10.44 10.34
N ASN A 258 3.62 11.24 10.65
CA ASN A 258 4.73 10.81 11.49
C ASN A 258 4.53 11.34 12.90
N VAL A 259 4.23 10.43 13.83
CA VAL A 259 3.99 10.71 15.24
C VAL A 259 5.09 10.09 16.07
N VAL A 260 5.60 10.82 17.06
CA VAL A 260 6.66 10.32 17.95
C VAL A 260 6.30 10.56 19.39
N ALA A 261 6.59 9.57 20.22
CA ALA A 261 6.56 9.68 21.67
C ALA A 261 7.93 9.38 22.28
N GLU A 262 8.26 10.10 23.35
CA GLU A 262 9.52 9.97 24.07
C GLU A 262 9.30 9.71 25.55
N ASN A 263 10.19 8.91 26.15
CA ASN A 263 10.21 8.62 27.58
C ASN A 263 8.84 8.19 28.11
N ILE A 264 8.25 7.17 27.49
CA ILE A 264 6.93 6.65 27.85
C ILE A 264 7.05 5.30 28.55
N SER A 265 6.15 5.02 29.50
CA SER A 265 6.08 3.71 30.12
C SER A 265 5.42 2.68 29.19
N SER A 266 5.61 1.39 29.47
CA SER A 266 4.95 0.30 28.74
C SER A 266 3.43 0.47 28.67
N ALA A 267 2.78 0.84 29.78
CA ALA A 267 1.34 1.10 29.78
C ALA A 267 0.95 2.23 28.82
N THR A 268 1.68 3.35 28.85
CA THR A 268 1.46 4.49 27.95
C THR A 268 1.67 4.11 26.48
N LEU A 269 2.70 3.32 26.17
CA LEU A 269 2.92 2.81 24.82
C LEU A 269 1.77 1.92 24.33
N GLY A 270 1.22 1.08 25.21
CA GLY A 270 0.06 0.25 24.91
C GLY A 270 -1.17 1.09 24.53
N PHE A 271 -1.52 2.07 25.36
CA PHE A 271 -2.64 2.98 25.09
C PHE A 271 -2.41 3.84 23.85
N LEU A 272 -1.19 4.37 23.68
CA LEU A 272 -0.84 5.18 22.52
C LEU A 272 -0.94 4.40 21.21
N SER A 273 -0.41 3.17 21.19
CA SER A 273 -0.52 2.28 20.03
C SER A 273 -1.98 2.03 19.64
N ALA A 274 -2.88 1.86 20.62
CA ALA A 274 -4.31 1.68 20.39
C ALA A 274 -5.02 2.97 19.98
N ALA A 275 -4.65 4.12 20.55
CA ALA A 275 -5.19 5.45 20.24
C ALA A 275 -4.79 5.95 18.84
N LEU A 276 -3.63 5.50 18.33
CA LEU A 276 -3.18 5.78 16.96
C LEU A 276 -3.76 4.80 15.93
N THR A 277 -4.40 3.70 16.35
CA THR A 277 -5.09 2.76 15.44
C THR A 277 -6.58 3.06 15.34
N LYS A 278 -7.27 3.23 16.48
CA LYS A 278 -8.74 3.39 16.51
C LYS A 278 -9.13 4.77 17.07
N PRO A 279 -9.98 5.55 16.37
CA PRO A 279 -10.37 6.91 16.79
C PRO A 279 -11.05 7.00 18.16
N ARG A 280 -11.66 5.91 18.64
CA ARG A 280 -12.36 5.84 19.93
C ARG A 280 -11.43 5.75 21.13
N ASN A 281 -10.17 5.37 20.90
CA ASN A 281 -9.19 5.17 21.96
C ASN A 281 -8.46 6.49 22.23
N SER A 282 -8.06 6.70 23.48
CA SER A 282 -7.42 7.94 23.93
C SER A 282 -6.25 7.68 24.85
N VAL A 283 -5.41 8.70 25.02
CA VAL A 283 -4.32 8.75 26.01
C VAL A 283 -4.49 9.97 26.92
N GLN A 284 -4.04 9.88 28.16
CA GLN A 284 -4.05 11.03 29.07
C GLN A 284 -2.83 11.94 28.83
N PHE A 285 -3.04 13.25 28.94
CA PHE A 285 -1.98 14.25 28.86
C PHE A 285 -2.17 15.37 29.88
N TYR A 286 -1.12 16.12 30.18
CA TYR A 286 -1.15 17.31 31.03
C TYR A 286 -1.34 18.57 30.18
N ASP A 287 -2.50 19.24 30.28
CA ASP A 287 -2.78 20.53 29.64
C ASP A 287 -2.24 21.74 30.40
N ARG A 288 -1.93 21.59 31.70
CA ARG A 288 -1.46 22.66 32.59
C ARG A 288 -0.39 22.14 33.56
N ALA A 289 0.37 23.05 34.17
CA ALA A 289 1.47 22.74 35.08
C ALA A 289 1.05 22.29 36.51
N GLY A 290 -0.24 22.24 36.82
CA GLY A 290 -0.77 21.86 38.14
C GLY A 290 -1.25 20.42 38.23
N ASP A 291 -1.45 19.94 39.45
CA ASP A 291 -2.12 18.66 39.72
C ASP A 291 -3.61 18.73 39.38
N TYR A 292 -4.16 17.64 38.85
CA TYR A 292 -5.60 17.54 38.58
C TYR A 292 -6.34 17.03 39.81
N ASP A 293 -7.35 17.79 40.25
CA ASP A 293 -8.26 17.39 41.34
C ASP A 293 -9.06 16.12 41.01
N TYR A 294 -9.26 15.82 39.72
CA TYR A 294 -9.97 14.64 39.22
C TYR A 294 -9.04 13.76 38.34
N SER A 295 -9.13 13.91 37.02
CA SER A 295 -8.38 13.15 36.02
C SER A 295 -7.87 14.08 34.91
N PRO A 296 -6.68 13.85 34.35
CA PRO A 296 -6.16 14.63 33.23
C PRO A 296 -7.05 14.49 31.98
N PRO A 297 -7.03 15.47 31.06
CA PRO A 297 -7.77 15.40 29.81
C PRO A 297 -7.33 14.21 28.95
N GLN A 298 -8.28 13.75 28.13
CA GLN A 298 -8.08 12.68 27.16
C GLN A 298 -7.73 13.25 25.79
N LEU A 299 -6.71 12.70 25.15
CA LEU A 299 -6.29 12.99 23.79
C LEU A 299 -6.66 11.82 22.87
N TYR A 300 -7.57 12.09 21.93
CA TYR A 300 -7.85 11.21 20.80
C TYR A 300 -6.84 11.48 19.68
N ALA A 301 -5.61 10.97 19.87
CA ALA A 301 -4.43 11.36 19.11
C ALA A 301 -4.62 11.24 17.59
N LEU A 302 -5.17 10.11 17.11
CA LEU A 302 -5.42 9.90 15.68
C LEU A 302 -6.34 10.98 15.10
N THR A 303 -7.50 11.21 15.72
CA THR A 303 -8.46 12.22 15.27
C THR A 303 -7.87 13.62 15.28
N LYS A 304 -7.15 13.99 16.35
CA LYS A 304 -6.54 15.32 16.49
C LYS A 304 -5.50 15.57 15.39
N PHE A 305 -4.56 14.65 15.19
CA PHE A 305 -3.48 14.82 14.21
C PHE A 305 -3.95 14.73 12.77
N VAL A 306 -4.92 13.85 12.46
CA VAL A 306 -5.55 13.81 11.14
C VAL A 306 -6.24 15.14 10.83
N ASN A 307 -6.99 15.70 11.76
CA ASN A 307 -7.70 16.97 11.53
C ASN A 307 -6.73 18.14 11.27
N ILE A 308 -5.59 18.18 11.97
CA ILE A 308 -4.53 19.17 11.72
C ILE A 308 -4.00 19.02 10.29
N ALA A 309 -3.57 17.81 9.91
CA ALA A 309 -2.99 17.57 8.59
C ALA A 309 -3.99 17.82 7.45
N VAL A 310 -5.23 17.37 7.60
CA VAL A 310 -6.30 17.64 6.61
C VAL A 310 -6.58 19.13 6.49
N GLY A 311 -6.58 19.87 7.62
CA GLY A 311 -6.73 21.32 7.63
C GLY A 311 -5.63 22.03 6.82
N GLU A 312 -4.38 21.62 6.98
CA GLU A 312 -3.24 22.16 6.22
C GLU A 312 -3.31 21.82 4.73
N ILE A 313 -3.72 20.60 4.38
CA ILE A 313 -3.92 20.19 2.99
C ILE A 313 -5.02 21.03 2.34
N ASP A 314 -6.17 21.14 3.00
CA ASP A 314 -7.33 21.85 2.47
C ASP A 314 -7.06 23.37 2.37
N ALA A 315 -6.34 23.94 3.34
CA ALA A 315 -5.88 25.32 3.29
C ALA A 315 -4.93 25.56 2.11
N ALA A 316 -3.97 24.67 1.88
CA ALA A 316 -3.04 24.76 0.75
C ALA A 316 -3.75 24.62 -0.61
N LEU A 317 -4.79 23.79 -0.68
CA LEU A 317 -5.63 23.62 -1.88
C LEU A 317 -6.73 24.68 -2.02
N GLY A 318 -6.94 25.52 -1.01
CA GLY A 318 -7.99 26.55 -1.00
C GLY A 318 -9.41 25.99 -1.02
N ARG A 319 -9.65 24.85 -0.35
CA ARG A 319 -10.97 24.19 -0.26
C ARG A 319 -11.47 24.08 1.17
N GLU A 320 -12.78 23.88 1.34
CA GLU A 320 -13.36 23.52 2.65
C GLU A 320 -12.96 22.10 3.05
N THR A 321 -13.18 21.74 4.33
CA THR A 321 -12.83 20.44 4.90
C THR A 321 -13.33 19.29 4.03
N SER A 322 -12.40 18.62 3.35
CA SER A 322 -12.67 17.63 2.30
C SER A 322 -12.71 16.20 2.82
N MET A 323 -12.10 15.96 3.98
CA MET A 323 -11.91 14.63 4.56
C MET A 323 -12.22 14.64 6.05
N LYS A 324 -12.64 13.48 6.56
CA LYS A 324 -12.76 13.20 7.99
C LYS A 324 -12.41 11.76 8.29
N LEU A 325 -12.13 11.48 9.56
CA LEU A 325 -11.88 10.13 10.03
C LEU A 325 -13.19 9.36 10.24
N SER A 326 -13.26 8.12 9.76
CA SER A 326 -14.34 7.18 10.05
C SER A 326 -14.19 6.56 11.44
N THR A 327 -15.21 5.85 11.91
CA THR A 327 -15.13 5.07 13.16
C THR A 327 -14.12 3.91 13.09
N SER A 328 -13.78 3.45 11.88
CA SER A 328 -12.78 2.41 11.65
C SER A 328 -11.33 2.93 11.58
N GLY A 329 -11.12 4.26 11.65
CA GLY A 329 -9.80 4.87 11.53
C GLY A 329 -9.36 5.21 10.11
N GLY A 330 -10.19 4.96 9.10
CA GLY A 330 -9.91 5.33 7.70
C GLY A 330 -10.37 6.75 7.36
N LEU A 331 -9.75 7.37 6.36
CA LEU A 331 -10.22 8.64 5.81
C LEU A 331 -11.46 8.42 4.93
N VAL A 332 -12.46 9.27 5.09
CA VAL A 332 -13.66 9.32 4.24
C VAL A 332 -13.88 10.75 3.76
N ALA A 333 -14.34 10.88 2.52
CA ALA A 333 -14.65 12.18 1.95
C ALA A 333 -15.87 12.80 2.64
N THR A 334 -15.88 14.13 2.78
CA THR A 334 -17.03 14.89 3.30
C THR A 334 -18.01 15.27 2.21
N CYS A 335 -17.55 15.37 0.97
CA CYS A 335 -18.37 15.65 -0.21
C CYS A 335 -19.19 14.40 -0.62
N LYS A 336 -20.41 14.64 -1.11
CA LYS A 336 -21.24 13.60 -1.73
C LYS A 336 -20.82 13.44 -3.20
N GLY A 337 -19.96 12.47 -3.48
CA GLY A 337 -19.66 12.02 -4.84
C GLY A 337 -19.79 10.51 -4.91
N GLU A 338 -20.48 9.98 -5.92
CA GLU A 338 -20.43 8.55 -6.23
C GLU A 338 -19.06 8.24 -6.83
N CYS A 339 -18.19 7.59 -6.06
CA CYS A 339 -16.99 6.98 -6.60
C CYS A 339 -17.36 5.62 -7.19
N SER A 340 -17.43 5.53 -8.52
CA SER A 340 -17.68 4.28 -9.24
C SER A 340 -16.39 3.52 -9.57
N SER A 341 -15.24 3.88 -8.99
CA SER A 341 -13.97 3.25 -9.31
C SER A 341 -13.88 1.80 -8.82
N THR A 342 -13.35 0.94 -9.68
CA THR A 342 -13.01 -0.45 -9.33
C THR A 342 -11.69 -0.54 -8.58
N PHE A 343 -10.85 0.49 -8.62
CA PHE A 343 -9.59 0.55 -7.89
C PHE A 343 -9.82 1.13 -6.50
N THR A 344 -9.75 0.29 -5.47
CA THR A 344 -10.05 0.69 -4.09
C THR A 344 -8.86 0.38 -3.20
N LEU A 345 -8.29 1.43 -2.61
CA LEU A 345 -7.20 1.29 -1.65
C LEU A 345 -7.69 0.57 -0.37
N PRO A 346 -6.83 -0.25 0.26
CA PRO A 346 -7.19 -1.03 1.46
C PRO A 346 -7.35 -0.13 2.69
N ALA A 347 -7.63 -0.73 3.85
CA ALA A 347 -7.66 -0.02 5.12
C ALA A 347 -6.29 0.59 5.47
N PRO A 348 -6.23 1.61 6.37
CA PRO A 348 -4.99 2.21 6.82
C PRO A 348 -4.00 1.18 7.36
N GLN A 349 -2.72 1.42 7.07
CA GLN A 349 -1.61 0.62 7.59
C GLN A 349 -0.63 1.52 8.32
N ARG A 350 0.35 0.93 9.02
CA ARG A 350 1.36 1.69 9.74
C ARG A 350 2.72 1.04 9.75
N VAL A 351 3.73 1.88 9.97
CA VAL A 351 5.09 1.46 10.29
C VAL A 351 5.41 1.99 11.67
N ALA A 352 5.66 1.09 12.62
CA ALA A 352 5.92 1.45 14.01
C ALA A 352 7.29 0.96 14.48
N VAL A 353 8.02 1.80 15.19
CA VAL A 353 9.31 1.51 15.82
C VAL A 353 9.23 1.83 17.31
N ALA A 354 9.74 0.95 18.16
CA ALA A 354 9.97 1.25 19.56
C ALA A 354 11.40 0.89 20.00
N ILE A 355 12.03 1.80 20.75
CA ILE A 355 13.39 1.71 21.25
C ILE A 355 13.37 1.89 22.77
N PRO A 356 13.87 0.92 23.54
CA PRO A 356 13.87 1.00 25.00
C PRO A 356 14.89 2.01 25.53
N ASN A 357 14.66 2.53 26.73
CA ASN A 357 15.64 3.29 27.49
C ASN A 357 16.78 2.39 27.99
N PRO A 358 17.97 2.96 28.27
CA PRO A 358 19.06 2.21 28.86
C PRO A 358 18.75 1.86 30.32
N ALA A 359 19.34 0.76 30.80
CA ALA A 359 19.26 0.39 32.21
C ALA A 359 20.08 1.35 33.08
N ARG A 360 19.73 1.43 34.36
CA ARG A 360 20.62 1.98 35.37
C ARG A 360 21.83 1.05 35.53
N PRO A 361 23.07 1.55 35.40
CA PRO A 361 24.27 0.75 35.59
C PRO A 361 24.40 0.32 37.06
N GLU A 362 24.85 -0.91 37.31
CA GLU A 362 25.08 -1.44 38.66
C GLU A 362 26.39 -0.93 39.25
N SER A 363 27.39 -0.68 38.41
CA SER A 363 28.69 -0.16 38.81
C SER A 363 29.17 0.99 37.93
N VAL A 364 30.11 1.79 38.44
CA VAL A 364 30.75 2.88 37.67
C VAL A 364 31.54 2.33 36.48
N LEU A 365 32.11 1.12 36.62
CA LEU A 365 32.90 0.48 35.56
C LEU A 365 32.05 0.19 34.31
N ASP A 366 30.74 -0.04 34.49
CA ASP A 366 29.79 -0.30 33.40
C ASP A 366 29.50 0.93 32.53
N THR A 367 29.99 2.12 32.92
CA THR A 367 29.77 3.38 32.19
C THR A 367 30.96 3.81 31.32
N LEU A 368 32.09 3.10 31.33
CA LEU A 368 33.38 3.60 30.83
C LEU A 368 33.70 3.32 29.35
N SER A 369 33.02 2.39 28.66
CA SER A 369 33.36 2.01 27.27
C SER A 369 32.38 2.53 26.21
N GLU A 370 31.08 2.40 26.44
CA GLU A 370 30.01 2.99 25.63
C GLU A 370 28.89 3.58 26.51
N GLY A 371 29.13 3.82 27.81
CA GLY A 371 28.06 4.10 28.76
C GLY A 371 27.13 2.88 28.96
N ASN A 372 25.94 3.13 29.50
CA ASN A 372 24.85 2.14 29.58
C ASN A 372 24.12 1.93 28.23
N ASN A 373 24.67 2.41 27.11
CA ASN A 373 24.05 2.27 25.80
C ASN A 373 24.03 0.81 25.34
N GLY A 374 22.94 0.43 24.68
CA GLY A 374 22.69 -0.96 24.30
C GLY A 374 22.24 -1.87 25.46
N SER A 375 22.27 -1.40 26.72
CA SER A 375 21.63 -2.09 27.84
C SER A 375 20.11 -1.86 27.83
N VAL A 376 19.36 -2.71 28.53
CA VAL A 376 17.90 -2.57 28.71
C VAL A 376 17.54 -2.93 30.15
N PRO A 377 16.45 -2.35 30.71
CA PRO A 377 15.96 -2.73 32.03
C PRO A 377 15.83 -4.25 32.17
N LYS A 378 16.13 -4.78 33.36
CA LYS A 378 16.07 -6.23 33.64
C LYS A 378 14.70 -6.84 33.35
N ARG A 379 13.65 -6.02 33.46
CA ARG A 379 12.27 -6.36 33.19
C ARG A 379 11.62 -5.24 32.39
N ILE A 380 11.04 -5.58 31.25
CA ILE A 380 10.09 -4.77 30.51
C ILE A 380 8.82 -5.62 30.48
N ASP A 381 7.75 -5.12 31.10
CA ASP A 381 6.49 -5.87 31.18
C ASP A 381 5.91 -6.14 29.80
N ALA A 382 5.25 -7.29 29.67
CA ALA A 382 4.49 -7.64 28.48
C ALA A 382 3.33 -6.65 28.28
N PRO A 383 2.88 -6.40 27.03
CA PRO A 383 1.63 -5.69 26.80
C PRO A 383 0.48 -6.37 27.56
N LEU A 384 -0.41 -5.58 28.17
CA LEU A 384 -1.55 -6.07 28.98
C LEU A 384 -2.37 -7.15 28.25
N VAL A 385 -2.54 -6.97 26.93
CA VAL A 385 -3.31 -7.87 26.06
C VAL A 385 -2.63 -9.22 25.85
N LEU A 386 -1.32 -9.29 26.11
CA LEU A 386 -0.45 -10.46 25.92
C LEU A 386 0.22 -10.91 27.23
N ASP A 387 -0.25 -10.45 28.39
CA ASP A 387 0.31 -10.84 29.70
C ASP A 387 -0.17 -12.25 30.08
N ASP A 388 0.38 -13.25 29.38
CA ASP A 388 0.13 -14.67 29.60
C ASP A 388 1.39 -15.31 30.20
N PRO A 389 1.31 -15.88 31.42
CA PRO A 389 2.46 -16.55 32.05
C PRO A 389 2.95 -17.78 31.28
N GLU A 390 2.12 -18.37 30.42
CA GLU A 390 2.50 -19.51 29.56
C GLU A 390 3.07 -19.08 28.20
N SER A 391 3.19 -17.77 27.95
CA SER A 391 3.74 -17.23 26.71
C SER A 391 5.16 -17.73 26.42
N THR A 392 5.35 -18.21 25.20
CA THR A 392 6.69 -18.55 24.67
C THR A 392 7.37 -17.35 23.99
N TRP A 393 6.63 -16.26 23.78
CA TRP A 393 7.12 -15.07 23.09
C TRP A 393 7.98 -14.23 24.02
N LYS A 394 9.05 -13.64 23.49
CA LYS A 394 9.87 -12.69 24.24
C LYS A 394 9.15 -11.35 24.33
N TRP A 395 9.46 -10.54 25.35
CA TRP A 395 8.87 -9.21 25.54
C TRP A 395 8.95 -8.34 24.27
N HIS A 396 10.10 -8.35 23.56
CA HIS A 396 10.27 -7.56 22.34
C HIS A 396 9.45 -8.09 21.15
N GLU A 397 9.10 -9.38 21.15
CA GLU A 397 8.20 -9.99 20.15
C GLU A 397 6.75 -9.60 20.44
N GLN A 398 6.32 -9.66 21.71
CA GLN A 398 5.00 -9.21 22.14
C GLN A 398 4.79 -7.71 21.85
N TRP A 399 5.79 -6.87 22.18
CA TRP A 399 5.72 -5.44 21.87
C TRP A 399 5.74 -5.16 20.37
N ALA A 400 6.52 -5.90 19.58
CA ALA A 400 6.51 -5.74 18.12
C ALA A 400 5.13 -6.04 17.53
N TRP A 401 4.44 -7.05 18.07
CA TRP A 401 3.06 -7.33 17.71
C TRP A 401 2.10 -6.22 18.18
N GLN A 402 2.20 -5.77 19.43
CA GLN A 402 1.31 -4.72 19.99
C GLN A 402 1.42 -3.38 19.25
N ILE A 403 2.64 -2.94 18.89
CA ILE A 403 2.84 -1.70 18.12
C ILE A 403 2.57 -1.89 16.62
N LEU A 404 2.46 -3.13 16.14
CA LEU A 404 2.03 -3.44 14.78
C LEU A 404 0.51 -3.38 14.65
N THR A 405 -0.21 -4.11 15.50
CA THR A 405 -1.67 -4.27 15.41
C THR A 405 -2.42 -3.15 16.11
N GLY A 406 -1.90 -2.67 17.24
CA GLY A 406 -2.56 -1.65 18.06
C GLY A 406 -3.82 -2.21 18.67
N ALA A 407 -3.77 -3.50 18.98
CA ALA A 407 -4.83 -4.22 19.65
C ALA A 407 -5.18 -3.49 20.94
N ASP A 408 -6.46 -3.20 21.09
CA ASP A 408 -7.04 -2.78 22.35
C ASP A 408 -7.49 -4.02 23.14
N SER A 409 -8.09 -3.82 24.30
CA SER A 409 -8.55 -4.88 25.22
C SER A 409 -9.69 -5.76 24.67
N TYR A 410 -10.02 -5.67 23.37
CA TYR A 410 -11.04 -6.51 22.75
C TYR A 410 -10.43 -7.82 22.22
N PRO A 411 -10.92 -8.99 22.69
CA PRO A 411 -10.22 -10.28 22.59
C PRO A 411 -10.18 -10.92 21.20
N GLU A 412 -10.96 -10.43 20.22
CA GLU A 412 -11.05 -11.06 18.89
C GLU A 412 -9.75 -11.03 18.07
N GLN A 413 -8.74 -10.29 18.52
CA GLN A 413 -7.51 -10.04 17.77
C GLN A 413 -6.25 -10.64 18.39
N VAL A 414 -6.32 -11.30 19.55
CA VAL A 414 -5.11 -11.75 20.27
C VAL A 414 -4.68 -13.15 19.82
N PRO A 415 -3.48 -13.32 19.23
CA PRO A 415 -3.00 -14.63 18.82
C PRO A 415 -2.59 -15.48 20.02
N LEU A 416 -2.66 -16.80 19.85
CA LEU A 416 -1.99 -17.72 20.78
C LEU A 416 -0.48 -17.45 20.78
N GLN A 417 0.14 -17.38 21.95
CA GLN A 417 1.55 -17.02 22.10
C GLN A 417 2.49 -18.23 21.94
N THR A 418 2.29 -19.00 20.87
CA THR A 418 3.10 -20.17 20.50
C THR A 418 4.14 -19.84 19.43
N PRO A 419 5.19 -20.66 19.26
CA PRO A 419 6.20 -20.45 18.21
C PRO A 419 5.63 -20.49 16.78
N GLU A 420 4.60 -21.32 16.55
CA GLU A 420 3.94 -21.45 15.25
C GLU A 420 3.22 -20.14 14.88
N ALA A 421 2.45 -19.59 15.81
CA ALA A 421 1.78 -18.31 15.61
C ALA A 421 2.79 -17.17 15.37
N LEU A 422 3.88 -17.14 16.15
CA LEU A 422 4.95 -16.15 15.99
C LEU A 422 5.54 -16.16 14.58
N SER A 423 5.76 -17.35 14.02
CA SER A 423 6.36 -17.52 12.69
C SER A 423 5.53 -16.88 11.57
N GLY A 424 4.22 -16.73 11.76
CA GLY A 424 3.33 -16.04 10.83
C GLY A 424 3.57 -14.53 10.75
N PHE A 425 4.10 -13.93 11.82
CA PHE A 425 4.33 -12.48 11.90
C PHE A 425 5.79 -12.08 11.65
N VAL A 426 6.75 -12.92 12.03
CA VAL A 426 8.18 -12.55 11.98
C VAL A 426 8.68 -12.48 10.54
N ALA A 427 8.99 -11.27 10.08
CA ALA A 427 9.64 -11.04 8.79
C ALA A 427 11.16 -11.14 8.90
N ALA A 428 11.75 -10.59 9.96
CA ALA A 428 13.18 -10.67 10.21
C ALA A 428 13.54 -10.62 11.70
N LYS A 429 14.55 -11.39 12.08
CA LYS A 429 15.19 -11.33 13.39
C LYS A 429 16.67 -11.01 13.19
N LEU A 430 17.07 -9.82 13.60
CA LEU A 430 18.46 -9.36 13.59
C LEU A 430 19.02 -9.34 15.02
N SER A 431 20.32 -9.09 15.17
CA SER A 431 21.02 -9.12 16.48
C SER A 431 20.32 -8.28 17.55
N SER A 432 19.80 -7.11 17.16
CA SER A 432 19.18 -6.15 18.08
C SER A 432 17.75 -5.75 17.68
N TRP A 433 17.16 -6.37 16.67
CA TRP A 433 15.87 -5.95 16.10
C TRP A 433 14.94 -7.12 15.82
N THR A 434 13.70 -6.98 16.25
CA THR A 434 12.59 -7.86 15.88
C THR A 434 11.69 -7.10 14.92
N VAL A 435 11.45 -7.69 13.75
CA VAL A 435 10.63 -7.09 12.68
C VAL A 435 9.48 -8.02 12.40
N MET A 436 8.27 -7.51 12.58
CA MET A 436 7.03 -8.20 12.32
C MET A 436 6.23 -7.51 11.22
N THR A 437 5.46 -8.30 10.49
CA THR A 437 4.55 -7.84 9.44
C THR A 437 3.17 -8.46 9.65
N SER A 438 2.13 -7.69 9.37
CA SER A 438 0.75 -8.18 9.28
C SER A 438 -0.01 -7.39 8.22
N GLU A 439 -1.31 -7.64 8.07
CA GLU A 439 -2.18 -6.80 7.25
C GLU A 439 -2.23 -5.33 7.71
N ALA A 440 -1.88 -5.05 8.97
CA ALA A 440 -1.83 -3.70 9.53
C ALA A 440 -0.53 -2.95 9.21
N GLY A 441 0.47 -3.61 8.61
CA GLY A 441 1.75 -3.01 8.20
C GLY A 441 2.97 -3.66 8.84
N VAL A 442 3.88 -2.85 9.41
CA VAL A 442 5.19 -3.29 9.92
C VAL A 442 5.43 -2.78 11.35
N GLY A 443 5.79 -3.69 12.27
CA GLY A 443 6.17 -3.35 13.64
C GLY A 443 7.60 -3.76 13.95
N MET A 444 8.36 -2.88 14.58
CA MET A 444 9.77 -3.08 14.84
C MET A 444 10.11 -2.71 16.27
N VAL A 445 10.66 -3.66 17.01
CA VAL A 445 11.12 -3.41 18.38
C VAL A 445 12.58 -3.75 18.48
N ARG A 446 13.32 -2.81 19.07
CA ARG A 446 14.71 -3.02 19.39
C ARG A 446 14.85 -3.76 20.72
N SER A 447 15.66 -4.81 20.76
CA SER A 447 15.94 -5.59 21.98
C SER A 447 17.05 -4.98 22.85
N LYS A 448 17.64 -3.86 22.40
CA LYS A 448 18.68 -3.08 23.06
C LYS A 448 18.28 -1.59 23.06
N SER A 449 18.75 -0.78 24.01
CA SER A 449 18.57 0.68 23.93
C SER A 449 19.38 1.29 22.77
N ALA A 450 19.20 2.59 22.51
CA ALA A 450 19.92 3.29 21.45
C ALA A 450 21.45 3.06 21.57
N SER A 451 22.13 2.72 20.48
CA SER A 451 23.57 2.44 20.43
C SER A 451 24.03 2.38 18.98
N ARG A 452 25.33 2.48 18.73
CA ARG A 452 25.89 2.44 17.36
C ARG A 452 25.60 1.15 16.61
N GLU A 453 25.46 0.02 17.31
CA GLU A 453 25.18 -1.28 16.68
C GLU A 453 23.79 -1.31 16.04
N GLY A 454 23.73 -1.58 14.72
CA GLY A 454 22.48 -1.76 13.99
C GLY A 454 21.70 -0.48 13.67
N MET A 455 21.88 0.62 14.41
CA MET A 455 21.13 1.88 14.17
C MET A 455 21.31 2.45 12.75
N ARG A 456 22.46 2.22 12.12
CA ARG A 456 22.75 2.65 10.75
C ARG A 456 21.70 2.21 9.73
N TYR A 457 21.04 1.07 9.95
CA TYR A 457 20.01 0.57 9.05
C TYR A 457 18.58 1.00 9.46
N TRP A 458 18.31 1.21 10.76
CA TRP A 458 16.95 1.27 11.30
C TRP A 458 16.41 2.66 11.62
N SER A 459 17.24 3.69 11.63
CA SER A 459 16.80 5.06 11.91
C SER A 459 15.79 5.62 10.91
N LEU A 460 15.85 5.13 9.67
CA LEU A 460 14.98 5.52 8.57
C LEU A 460 13.88 4.48 8.33
N ALA A 461 13.71 3.53 9.25
CA ALA A 461 12.74 2.46 9.05
C ALA A 461 11.32 3.02 8.84
N ASN A 462 10.99 4.11 9.55
CA ASN A 462 9.70 4.79 9.49
C ASN A 462 9.44 5.53 8.18
N THR A 463 10.46 5.81 7.38
CA THR A 463 10.28 6.40 6.05
C THR A 463 10.42 5.34 4.95
N ARG A 464 11.41 4.47 5.08
CA ARG A 464 11.73 3.41 4.09
C ARG A 464 10.68 2.32 3.98
N PHE A 465 10.16 1.83 5.10
CA PHE A 465 9.15 0.77 5.05
C PHE A 465 7.78 1.33 4.70
N VAL A 466 7.55 2.63 4.83
CA VAL A 466 6.33 3.28 4.33
C VAL A 466 6.26 3.18 2.81
N ASP A 467 7.37 3.31 2.09
CA ASP A 467 7.41 3.09 0.63
C ASP A 467 6.96 1.67 0.25
N LEU A 468 7.46 0.66 0.98
CA LEU A 468 7.08 -0.74 0.75
C LEU A 468 5.63 -1.04 1.15
N VAL A 469 5.13 -0.40 2.21
CA VAL A 469 3.72 -0.48 2.63
C VAL A 469 2.82 0.13 1.58
N MET A 470 3.09 1.35 1.11
CA MET A 470 2.31 2.01 0.05
C MET A 470 2.33 1.20 -1.25
N LEU A 471 3.49 0.66 -1.62
CA LEU A 471 3.63 -0.24 -2.77
C LEU A 471 2.72 -1.47 -2.64
N GLN A 472 2.71 -2.13 -1.47
CA GLN A 472 1.83 -3.26 -1.21
C GLN A 472 0.35 -2.87 -1.22
N MET A 473 0.00 -1.72 -0.65
CA MET A 473 -1.39 -1.22 -0.65
C MET A 473 -1.89 -0.96 -2.06
N ARG A 474 -1.05 -0.39 -2.92
CA ARG A 474 -1.35 -0.19 -4.35
C ARG A 474 -1.48 -1.53 -5.08
N ALA A 475 -0.61 -2.50 -4.78
CA ALA A 475 -0.73 -3.86 -5.34
C ALA A 475 -2.07 -4.53 -4.98
N GLN A 476 -2.51 -4.41 -3.71
CA GLN A 476 -3.82 -4.92 -3.27
C GLN A 476 -5.00 -4.23 -3.95
N ALA A 477 -4.90 -2.92 -4.18
CA ALA A 477 -5.92 -2.18 -4.92
C ALA A 477 -5.99 -2.62 -6.39
N GLY A 478 -4.83 -2.92 -7.00
CA GLY A 478 -4.75 -3.54 -8.33
C GLY A 478 -5.42 -4.92 -8.36
N GLU A 479 -5.19 -5.77 -7.36
CA GLU A 479 -5.85 -7.07 -7.23
C GLU A 479 -7.38 -6.93 -7.11
N THR A 480 -7.82 -6.00 -6.27
CA THR A 480 -9.24 -5.69 -6.08
C THR A 480 -9.88 -5.20 -7.38
N HIS A 481 -9.18 -4.34 -8.13
CA HIS A 481 -9.59 -3.88 -9.45
C HIS A 481 -9.78 -5.06 -10.39
N LEU A 482 -8.78 -5.95 -10.51
CA LEU A 482 -8.85 -7.11 -11.38
C LEU A 482 -10.05 -8.02 -11.07
N ARG A 483 -10.32 -8.27 -9.78
CA ARG A 483 -11.48 -9.07 -9.36
C ARG A 483 -12.82 -8.42 -9.62
N LYS A 484 -12.96 -7.13 -9.32
CA LYS A 484 -14.20 -6.38 -9.59
C LYS A 484 -14.47 -6.31 -11.09
N SER A 485 -13.44 -6.01 -11.88
CA SER A 485 -13.46 -6.01 -13.35
C SER A 485 -13.86 -7.38 -13.91
N LEU A 486 -13.29 -8.47 -13.40
CA LEU A 486 -13.69 -9.82 -13.79
C LEU A 486 -15.16 -10.12 -13.43
N LYS A 487 -15.63 -9.68 -12.25
CA LYS A 487 -17.03 -9.84 -11.85
C LYS A 487 -17.97 -9.13 -12.83
N ILE A 488 -17.66 -7.89 -13.23
CA ILE A 488 -18.45 -7.10 -14.19
C ILE A 488 -18.59 -7.83 -15.54
N ILE A 489 -17.51 -8.45 -16.05
CA ILE A 489 -17.56 -9.26 -17.27
C ILE A 489 -18.49 -10.48 -17.08
N GLY A 490 -18.46 -11.10 -15.91
CA GLY A 490 -19.27 -12.28 -15.62
C GLY A 490 -20.76 -11.99 -15.52
N ASP A 491 -21.10 -10.88 -14.85
CA ASP A 491 -22.48 -10.44 -14.70
C ASP A 491 -23.07 -10.00 -16.06
N SER A 492 -22.24 -9.42 -16.94
CA SER A 492 -22.63 -9.07 -18.32
C SER A 492 -22.99 -10.31 -19.17
N ALA A 493 -22.16 -11.36 -19.10
CA ALA A 493 -22.38 -12.61 -19.84
C ALA A 493 -23.60 -13.41 -19.35
N ALA A 494 -23.97 -13.30 -18.07
CA ALA A 494 -25.13 -13.95 -17.49
C ALA A 494 -26.46 -13.28 -17.89
N HIS A 495 -26.45 -11.97 -18.15
CA HIS A 495 -27.65 -11.23 -18.55
C HIS A 495 -28.02 -11.44 -20.03
N THR A 496 -27.04 -11.63 -20.91
CA THR A 496 -27.26 -11.91 -22.35
C THR A 496 -27.81 -13.31 -22.62
N SER A 497 -27.55 -14.28 -21.74
CA SER A 497 -28.03 -15.66 -21.87
C SER A 497 -29.47 -15.87 -21.38
N ARG A 498 -30.05 -14.92 -20.61
CA ARG A 498 -31.44 -15.01 -20.09
C ARG A 498 -32.49 -14.17 -20.81
N ALA A 499 -32.10 -13.15 -21.58
CA ALA A 499 -33.03 -12.15 -22.09
C ALA A 499 -33.71 -12.50 -23.43
N ASP A 500 -33.08 -13.26 -24.32
CA ASP A 500 -33.57 -13.36 -25.71
C ASP A 500 -33.94 -14.78 -26.15
N GLY A 501 -35.18 -15.17 -25.83
CA GLY A 501 -35.86 -16.34 -26.40
C GLY A 501 -36.55 -16.08 -27.75
N ALA A 502 -36.27 -14.96 -28.44
CA ALA A 502 -36.94 -14.56 -29.67
C ALA A 502 -35.99 -14.53 -30.89
N ALA A 503 -36.42 -15.17 -31.98
CA ALA A 503 -35.71 -15.34 -33.24
C ALA A 503 -35.23 -13.99 -33.82
N GLY A 504 -33.91 -13.79 -33.78
CA GLY A 504 -33.21 -12.53 -34.08
C GLY A 504 -31.92 -12.33 -33.25
N SER A 505 -31.69 -13.22 -32.27
CA SER A 505 -30.73 -13.07 -31.17
C SER A 505 -29.29 -13.57 -31.43
N GLU A 506 -29.03 -14.42 -32.43
CA GLU A 506 -27.71 -15.06 -32.60
C GLU A 506 -26.59 -14.07 -32.97
N GLN A 507 -26.87 -13.09 -33.84
CA GLN A 507 -25.89 -12.07 -34.22
C GLN A 507 -25.64 -11.06 -33.09
N VAL A 508 -26.65 -10.83 -32.23
CA VAL A 508 -26.54 -10.01 -31.01
C VAL A 508 -25.72 -10.73 -29.95
N GLN A 509 -25.97 -12.03 -29.75
CA GLN A 509 -25.18 -12.90 -28.86
C GLN A 509 -23.73 -13.01 -29.31
N ARG A 510 -23.46 -13.19 -30.62
CA ARG A 510 -22.09 -13.20 -31.15
C ARG A 510 -21.36 -11.88 -30.90
N LYS A 511 -22.02 -10.75 -31.12
CA LYS A 511 -21.45 -9.41 -30.84
C LYS A 511 -21.18 -9.23 -29.34
N ALA A 512 -22.07 -9.72 -28.47
CA ALA A 512 -21.88 -9.65 -27.02
C ALA A 512 -20.70 -10.51 -26.56
N LEU A 513 -20.60 -11.76 -27.03
CA LEU A 513 -19.47 -12.64 -26.74
C LEU A 513 -18.15 -12.08 -27.25
N GLN A 514 -18.14 -11.46 -28.43
CA GLN A 514 -16.96 -10.77 -28.94
C GLN A 514 -16.57 -9.58 -28.05
N ALA A 515 -17.54 -8.76 -27.63
CA ALA A 515 -17.28 -7.64 -26.72
C ALA A 515 -16.76 -8.12 -25.35
N ASP A 516 -17.22 -9.25 -24.84
CA ASP A 516 -16.73 -9.83 -23.59
C ASP A 516 -15.32 -10.43 -23.74
N LEU A 517 -14.96 -10.99 -24.91
CA LEU A 517 -13.59 -11.37 -25.23
C LEU A 517 -12.66 -10.16 -25.29
N GLU A 518 -13.08 -9.06 -25.94
CA GLU A 518 -12.31 -7.81 -26.00
C GLU A 518 -12.11 -7.21 -24.60
N ARG A 519 -13.14 -7.26 -23.73
CA ARG A 519 -13.03 -6.84 -22.33
C ARG A 519 -12.05 -7.72 -21.53
N LEU A 520 -12.06 -9.03 -21.78
CA LEU A 520 -11.15 -9.97 -21.13
C LEU A 520 -9.70 -9.75 -21.58
N GLU A 521 -9.47 -9.46 -22.85
CA GLU A 521 -8.15 -9.09 -23.38
C GLU A 521 -7.63 -7.80 -22.72
N LYS A 522 -8.47 -6.76 -22.62
CA LYS A 522 -8.12 -5.53 -21.90
C LYS A 522 -7.78 -5.79 -20.43
N LEU A 523 -8.56 -6.65 -19.76
CA LEU A 523 -8.27 -7.05 -18.38
C LEU A 523 -6.93 -7.82 -18.24
N GLN A 524 -6.53 -8.59 -19.25
CA GLN A 524 -5.21 -9.24 -19.28
C GLN A 524 -4.08 -8.22 -19.44
N LEU A 525 -4.29 -7.16 -20.23
CA LEU A 525 -3.34 -6.05 -20.33
C LEU A 525 -3.21 -5.30 -18.99
N ASP A 526 -4.34 -5.01 -18.34
CA ASP A 526 -4.35 -4.40 -16.99
C ASP A 526 -3.58 -5.26 -15.98
N HIS A 527 -3.73 -6.60 -16.05
CA HIS A 527 -3.00 -7.53 -15.20
C HIS A 527 -1.47 -7.48 -15.45
N ILE A 528 -1.05 -7.38 -16.72
CA ILE A 528 0.38 -7.23 -17.07
C ILE A 528 0.91 -5.91 -16.52
N GLU A 529 0.16 -4.81 -16.65
CA GLU A 529 0.59 -3.51 -16.12
C GLU A 529 0.75 -3.53 -14.59
N ILE A 530 -0.23 -4.08 -13.87
CA ILE A 530 -0.15 -4.25 -12.41
C ILE A 530 1.05 -5.12 -12.03
N ARG A 531 1.28 -6.22 -12.76
CA ARG A 531 2.41 -7.10 -12.49
C ARG A 531 3.74 -6.37 -12.65
N ASP A 532 3.91 -5.64 -13.74
CA ASP A 532 5.20 -5.07 -14.10
C ASP A 532 5.53 -3.83 -13.22
N LYS A 533 4.50 -3.08 -12.78
CA LYS A 533 4.69 -1.85 -12.00
C LYS A 533 4.53 -1.99 -10.50
N LEU A 534 3.70 -2.91 -10.01
CA LEU A 534 3.38 -3.00 -8.58
C LEU A 534 3.86 -4.29 -7.93
N TRP A 535 4.06 -5.34 -8.71
CA TRP A 535 4.32 -6.66 -8.16
C TRP A 535 5.79 -7.03 -8.23
N PHE A 536 6.44 -6.95 -7.07
CA PHE A 536 7.83 -7.34 -6.92
C PHE A 536 7.96 -8.50 -5.93
N ARG A 537 8.70 -9.54 -6.34
CA ARG A 537 9.00 -10.70 -5.47
C ARG A 537 10.18 -10.46 -4.54
N ARG A 538 11.01 -9.47 -4.85
CA ARG A 538 12.21 -9.11 -4.10
C ARG A 538 12.60 -7.66 -4.37
N VAL A 539 13.31 -7.08 -3.40
CA VAL A 539 14.04 -5.82 -3.57
C VAL A 539 15.49 -6.17 -3.88
N PRO A 540 15.99 -5.92 -5.11
CA PRO A 540 17.34 -6.32 -5.52
C PRO A 540 18.43 -5.78 -4.58
N GLY A 541 19.37 -6.65 -4.19
CA GLY A 541 20.50 -6.29 -3.32
C GLY A 541 20.13 -5.98 -1.86
N ARG A 542 18.86 -6.17 -1.45
CA ARG A 542 18.35 -5.84 -0.11
C ARG A 542 17.53 -6.98 0.48
N ASP A 543 18.19 -7.83 1.26
CA ASP A 543 17.56 -9.04 1.83
C ASP A 543 16.46 -8.73 2.86
N ILE A 544 16.67 -7.72 3.72
CA ILE A 544 15.71 -7.36 4.76
C ILE A 544 14.45 -6.76 4.14
N ASP A 545 14.60 -5.80 3.24
CA ASP A 545 13.50 -5.21 2.45
C ASP A 545 12.69 -6.30 1.75
N THR A 546 13.38 -7.28 1.14
CA THR A 546 12.74 -8.45 0.51
C THR A 546 11.94 -9.27 1.52
N ARG A 547 12.46 -9.49 2.73
CA ARG A 547 11.75 -10.22 3.78
C ARG A 547 10.51 -9.46 4.26
N VAL A 548 10.60 -8.14 4.44
CA VAL A 548 9.46 -7.30 4.85
C VAL A 548 8.40 -7.29 3.75
N LEU A 549 8.77 -7.06 2.50
CA LEU A 549 7.85 -7.09 1.36
C LEU A 549 7.12 -8.44 1.26
N LYS A 550 7.86 -9.55 1.37
CA LYS A 550 7.26 -10.90 1.38
C LYS A 550 6.37 -11.13 2.60
N GLY A 551 6.74 -10.61 3.76
CA GLY A 551 5.94 -10.67 4.98
C GLY A 551 4.59 -9.99 4.79
N LEU A 552 4.57 -8.78 4.24
CA LEU A 552 3.36 -8.04 3.90
C LEU A 552 2.50 -8.78 2.84
N GLN A 553 3.13 -9.32 1.79
CA GLN A 553 2.43 -10.08 0.75
C GLN A 553 1.77 -11.35 1.31
N ARG A 554 2.46 -12.08 2.20
CA ARG A 554 1.93 -13.28 2.86
C ARG A 554 0.79 -12.95 3.81
N ALA A 555 0.98 -11.93 4.65
CA ALA A 555 -0.02 -11.51 5.63
C ALA A 555 -1.35 -11.12 4.99
N THR A 556 -1.31 -10.69 3.73
CA THR A 556 -2.47 -10.20 2.99
C THR A 556 -2.98 -11.20 1.96
N GLY A 557 -2.40 -12.41 1.93
CA GLY A 557 -2.78 -13.48 0.99
C GLY A 557 -2.55 -13.14 -0.48
N PHE A 558 -1.73 -12.13 -0.77
CA PHE A 558 -1.63 -11.54 -2.11
C PHE A 558 -1.24 -12.55 -3.20
N ASP A 559 -0.28 -13.43 -2.91
CA ASP A 559 0.15 -14.45 -3.87
C ASP A 559 -0.97 -15.46 -4.19
N GLN A 560 -1.74 -15.87 -3.17
CA GLN A 560 -2.86 -16.80 -3.36
C GLN A 560 -4.00 -16.16 -4.14
N LEU A 561 -4.35 -14.92 -3.80
CA LEU A 561 -5.39 -14.15 -4.50
C LEU A 561 -5.09 -14.01 -6.00
N ARG A 562 -3.81 -13.82 -6.33
CA ARG A 562 -3.37 -13.75 -7.72
C ARG A 562 -3.47 -15.10 -8.43
N ASP A 563 -2.96 -16.18 -7.84
CA ASP A 563 -3.03 -17.51 -8.46
C ASP A 563 -4.49 -17.94 -8.71
N ASP A 564 -5.39 -17.57 -7.79
CA ASP A 564 -6.84 -17.71 -7.95
C ASP A 564 -7.39 -16.87 -9.12
N PHE A 565 -6.92 -15.63 -9.27
CA PHE A 565 -7.32 -14.77 -10.39
C PHE A 565 -6.88 -15.35 -11.73
N ASP A 566 -5.61 -15.76 -11.88
CA ASP A 566 -5.08 -16.35 -13.11
C ASP A 566 -5.87 -17.60 -13.52
N THR A 567 -6.22 -18.42 -12.54
CA THR A 567 -7.04 -19.62 -12.75
C THR A 567 -8.46 -19.26 -13.22
N LYS A 568 -9.08 -18.25 -12.60
CA LYS A 568 -10.42 -17.78 -12.97
C LYS A 568 -10.46 -17.12 -14.36
N VAL A 569 -9.44 -16.35 -14.72
CA VAL A 569 -9.32 -15.75 -16.07
C VAL A 569 -9.22 -16.86 -17.13
N LYS A 570 -8.32 -17.84 -16.94
CA LYS A 570 -8.18 -18.97 -17.86
C LYS A 570 -9.47 -19.77 -18.00
N SER A 571 -10.13 -20.06 -16.88
CA SER A 571 -11.42 -20.77 -16.89
C SER A 571 -12.48 -20.01 -17.69
N ARG A 572 -12.62 -18.70 -17.46
CA ARG A 572 -13.61 -17.87 -18.18
C ARG A 572 -13.29 -17.70 -19.66
N GLN A 573 -12.01 -17.53 -20.00
CA GLN A 573 -11.59 -17.50 -21.40
C GLN A 573 -11.96 -18.81 -22.11
N GLY A 574 -11.78 -19.96 -21.43
CA GLY A 574 -12.23 -21.26 -21.94
C GLY A 574 -13.74 -21.30 -22.17
N VAL A 575 -14.55 -20.90 -21.18
CA VAL A 575 -16.02 -20.89 -21.29
C VAL A 575 -16.50 -20.00 -22.43
N ILE A 576 -16.02 -18.76 -22.50
CA ILE A 576 -16.46 -17.79 -23.53
C ILE A 576 -16.04 -18.27 -24.93
N ARG A 577 -14.84 -18.83 -25.07
CA ARG A 577 -14.37 -19.38 -26.34
C ARG A 577 -15.22 -20.57 -26.79
N THR A 578 -15.53 -21.50 -25.89
CA THR A 578 -16.40 -22.65 -26.22
C THR A 578 -17.80 -22.18 -26.63
N GLN A 579 -18.38 -21.21 -25.93
CA GLN A 579 -19.68 -20.63 -26.30
C GLN A 579 -19.62 -19.93 -27.66
N PHE A 580 -18.55 -19.18 -27.93
CA PHE A 580 -18.36 -18.54 -29.22
C PHE A 580 -18.22 -19.57 -30.35
N GLU A 581 -17.40 -20.61 -30.15
CA GLU A 581 -17.22 -21.71 -31.11
C GLU A 581 -18.53 -22.43 -31.39
N GLN A 582 -19.34 -22.73 -30.35
CA GLN A 582 -20.68 -23.30 -30.49
C GLN A 582 -21.60 -22.43 -31.34
N VAL A 583 -21.72 -21.13 -31.00
CA VAL A 583 -22.56 -20.19 -31.75
C VAL A 583 -22.07 -20.05 -33.20
N THR A 584 -20.75 -19.99 -33.43
CA THR A 584 -20.22 -19.94 -34.82
C THR A 584 -20.42 -21.24 -35.59
N GLY A 585 -20.34 -22.40 -34.92
CA GLY A 585 -20.61 -23.70 -35.51
C GLY A 585 -22.08 -23.82 -35.91
N GLU A 586 -23.00 -23.41 -35.03
CA GLU A 586 -24.45 -23.37 -35.32
C GLU A 586 -24.77 -22.45 -36.50
N ILE A 587 -24.13 -21.27 -36.58
CA ILE A 587 -24.28 -20.35 -37.72
C ILE A 587 -23.73 -20.98 -39.00
N ALA A 588 -22.53 -21.58 -38.95
CA ALA A 588 -21.92 -22.21 -40.12
C ALA A 588 -22.75 -23.40 -40.63
N GLU A 589 -23.34 -24.20 -39.73
CA GLU A 589 -24.26 -25.27 -40.10
C GLU A 589 -25.58 -24.72 -40.68
N ALA A 590 -26.11 -23.64 -40.12
CA ALA A 590 -27.33 -22.99 -40.64
C ALA A 590 -27.10 -22.38 -42.03
N GLU A 591 -25.92 -21.76 -42.26
CA GLU A 591 -25.51 -21.24 -43.56
C GLU A 591 -25.20 -22.36 -44.56
N ALA A 592 -24.58 -23.46 -44.12
CA ALA A 592 -24.38 -24.66 -44.94
C ALA A 592 -25.73 -25.24 -45.39
N LYS A 593 -26.68 -25.41 -44.48
CA LYS A 593 -28.05 -25.87 -44.81
C LYS A 593 -28.78 -24.92 -45.76
N ARG A 594 -28.59 -23.60 -45.62
CA ARG A 594 -29.16 -22.61 -46.56
C ARG A 594 -28.48 -22.64 -47.93
N SER A 595 -27.17 -22.79 -47.99
CA SER A 595 -26.43 -22.86 -49.25
C SER A 595 -26.68 -24.16 -50.00
N GLU A 596 -26.84 -25.29 -49.28
CA GLU A 596 -27.34 -26.55 -49.85
C GLU A 596 -28.74 -26.39 -50.43
N ALA A 597 -29.66 -25.75 -49.70
CA ALA A 597 -31.01 -25.49 -50.21
C ALA A 597 -30.99 -24.57 -51.45
N MET A 598 -30.10 -23.57 -51.49
CA MET A 598 -29.98 -22.65 -52.61
C MET A 598 -29.29 -23.29 -53.83
N ASN A 599 -28.28 -24.14 -53.62
CA ASN A 599 -27.65 -24.95 -54.66
C ASN A 599 -28.62 -25.98 -55.24
N LEU A 600 -29.48 -26.56 -54.42
CA LEU A 600 -30.56 -27.44 -54.87
C LEU A 600 -31.50 -26.69 -55.83
N ILE A 601 -31.93 -25.48 -55.44
CA ILE A 601 -32.80 -24.62 -56.28
C ILE A 601 -32.10 -24.23 -57.59
N LEU A 602 -30.82 -23.83 -57.54
CA LEU A 602 -30.03 -23.50 -58.74
C LEU A 602 -29.82 -24.71 -59.66
N GLY A 603 -29.59 -25.91 -59.11
CA GLY A 603 -29.50 -27.15 -59.87
C GLY A 603 -30.80 -27.48 -60.61
N PHE A 604 -31.96 -27.18 -60.01
CA PHE A 604 -33.25 -27.34 -60.65
C PHE A 604 -33.54 -26.28 -61.74
N VAL A 605 -33.13 -25.03 -61.54
CA VAL A 605 -33.22 -23.98 -62.58
C VAL A 605 -32.36 -24.35 -63.79
N ALA A 606 -31.15 -24.89 -63.56
CA ALA A 606 -30.28 -25.37 -64.64
C ALA A 606 -30.91 -26.57 -65.41
N ALA A 607 -31.57 -27.50 -64.71
CA ALA A 607 -32.29 -28.62 -65.34
C ALA A 607 -33.51 -28.15 -66.17
N ALA A 608 -34.22 -27.12 -65.71
CA ALA A 608 -35.33 -26.52 -66.45
C ALA A 608 -34.87 -25.76 -67.71
N ILE A 609 -33.69 -25.12 -67.66
CA ILE A 609 -33.08 -24.45 -68.82
C ILE A 609 -32.57 -25.47 -69.84
N GLY A 610 -32.09 -26.64 -69.41
CA GLY A 610 -31.68 -27.74 -70.29
C GLY A 610 -32.84 -28.55 -70.90
N ALA A 611 -34.09 -28.31 -70.49
CA ALA A 611 -35.28 -29.02 -70.97
C ALA A 611 -35.45 -29.09 -72.51
N PRO A 612 -35.07 -28.07 -73.31
CA PRO A 612 -35.15 -28.15 -74.78
C PRO A 612 -34.25 -29.24 -75.38
N ASP A 613 -33.04 -29.40 -74.85
CA ASP A 613 -32.07 -30.39 -75.34
C ASP A 613 -32.51 -31.83 -75.01
N TRP A 614 -33.17 -32.00 -73.85
CA TRP A 614 -33.70 -33.30 -73.41
C TRP A 614 -34.96 -33.69 -74.19
N ALA A 615 -35.81 -32.72 -74.55
CA ALA A 615 -36.96 -32.93 -75.42
C ALA A 615 -36.53 -33.34 -76.84
N GLN A 616 -35.44 -32.75 -77.36
CA GLN A 616 -34.81 -33.17 -78.61
C GLN A 616 -34.22 -34.58 -78.53
N ALA A 617 -33.49 -34.92 -77.45
CA ALA A 617 -32.92 -36.25 -77.24
C ALA A 617 -33.98 -37.36 -77.09
N ALA A 618 -35.17 -37.03 -76.58
CA ALA A 618 -36.32 -37.92 -76.48
C ALA A 618 -37.13 -38.05 -77.79
N GLY A 619 -36.72 -37.37 -78.86
CA GLY A 619 -37.33 -37.44 -80.18
C GLY A 619 -38.62 -36.62 -80.33
N TRP A 620 -38.85 -35.62 -79.47
CA TRP A 620 -40.04 -34.78 -79.50
C TRP A 620 -39.73 -33.47 -80.23
N GLU A 621 -39.99 -33.42 -81.53
CA GLU A 621 -39.75 -32.21 -82.32
C GLU A 621 -41.02 -31.35 -82.45
N GLY A 622 -40.89 -30.07 -82.09
CA GLY A 622 -41.94 -29.05 -82.21
C GLY A 622 -42.25 -28.32 -80.91
N LEU A 623 -42.84 -27.12 -81.03
CA LEU A 623 -43.12 -26.19 -79.91
C LEU A 623 -43.98 -26.83 -78.80
N TRP A 624 -44.85 -27.78 -79.17
CA TRP A 624 -45.71 -28.53 -78.24
C TRP A 624 -44.97 -29.63 -77.46
N GLY A 625 -43.92 -30.24 -78.01
CA GLY A 625 -43.09 -31.22 -77.30
C GLY A 625 -42.25 -30.56 -76.20
N ASN A 626 -41.67 -29.40 -76.51
CA ASN A 626 -40.93 -28.58 -75.55
C ASN A 626 -41.85 -28.05 -74.42
N LEU A 627 -43.09 -27.65 -74.75
CA LEU A 627 -44.07 -27.24 -73.75
C LEU A 627 -44.54 -28.41 -72.88
N ALA A 628 -44.72 -29.61 -73.43
CA ALA A 628 -45.12 -30.79 -72.68
C ALA A 628 -44.02 -31.24 -71.70
N MET A 629 -42.76 -31.28 -72.14
CA MET A 629 -41.62 -31.57 -71.23
C MET A 629 -41.44 -30.47 -70.18
N GLY A 630 -41.58 -29.20 -70.57
CA GLY A 630 -41.58 -28.09 -69.62
C GLY A 630 -42.67 -28.22 -68.55
N LEU A 631 -43.88 -28.63 -68.94
CA LEU A 631 -45.01 -28.84 -68.02
C LEU A 631 -44.78 -30.05 -67.10
N ILE A 632 -44.20 -31.14 -67.59
CA ILE A 632 -43.85 -32.32 -66.78
C ILE A 632 -42.80 -31.96 -65.73
N ILE A 633 -41.74 -31.23 -66.13
CA ILE A 633 -40.71 -30.75 -65.20
C ILE A 633 -41.32 -29.78 -64.18
N PHE A 634 -42.24 -28.91 -64.60
CA PHE A 634 -42.93 -27.96 -63.71
C PHE A 634 -43.86 -28.67 -62.71
N VAL A 635 -44.60 -29.70 -63.14
CA VAL A 635 -45.48 -30.51 -62.26
C VAL A 635 -44.65 -31.36 -61.30
N LEU A 636 -43.53 -31.94 -61.76
CA LEU A 636 -42.59 -32.64 -60.89
C LEU A 636 -41.95 -31.68 -59.87
N MET A 637 -41.57 -30.47 -60.29
CA MET A 637 -41.11 -29.42 -59.36
C MET A 637 -42.19 -29.06 -58.35
N PHE A 638 -43.44 -28.87 -58.76
CA PHE A 638 -44.52 -28.51 -57.86
C PHE A 638 -44.85 -29.62 -56.87
N ALA A 639 -44.86 -30.88 -57.32
CA ALA A 639 -45.05 -32.05 -56.46
C ALA A 639 -43.88 -32.25 -55.47
N LEU A 640 -42.65 -32.02 -55.91
CA LEU A 640 -41.46 -32.11 -55.06
C LEU A 640 -41.41 -30.98 -54.02
N VAL A 641 -41.74 -29.74 -54.42
CA VAL A 641 -41.84 -28.59 -53.50
C VAL A 641 -42.97 -28.82 -52.49
N TRP A 642 -44.10 -29.37 -52.93
CA TRP A 642 -45.21 -29.72 -52.03
C TRP A 642 -44.82 -30.85 -51.06
N ALA A 643 -44.09 -31.87 -51.51
CA ALA A 643 -43.54 -32.92 -50.65
C ALA A 643 -42.49 -32.40 -49.66
N LEU A 644 -41.57 -31.52 -50.10
CA LEU A 644 -40.60 -30.86 -49.24
C LEU A 644 -41.29 -29.97 -48.20
N GLN A 645 -42.30 -29.19 -48.58
CA GLN A 645 -43.09 -28.39 -47.62
C GLN A 645 -43.86 -29.26 -46.63
N ALA A 646 -44.34 -30.44 -47.05
CA ALA A 646 -44.96 -31.41 -46.14
C ALA A 646 -43.94 -31.98 -45.14
N VAL A 647 -42.73 -32.34 -45.58
CA VAL A 647 -41.62 -32.83 -44.73
C VAL A 647 -41.12 -31.76 -43.76
N PHE A 648 -40.99 -30.50 -44.20
CA PHE A 648 -40.63 -29.40 -43.32
C PHE A 648 -41.72 -29.09 -42.29
N ARG A 649 -43.01 -29.26 -42.63
CA ARG A 649 -44.12 -29.11 -41.66
C ARG A 649 -44.13 -30.23 -40.61
N THR A 650 -43.76 -31.47 -40.96
CA THR A 650 -43.62 -32.57 -40.00
C THR A 650 -42.37 -32.44 -39.12
N ALA A 651 -41.24 -32.00 -39.69
CA ALA A 651 -40.01 -31.73 -38.92
C ALA A 651 -40.20 -30.60 -37.89
N ASN A 652 -40.91 -29.52 -38.25
CA ASN A 652 -41.21 -28.42 -37.32
C ASN A 652 -42.22 -28.82 -36.22
N LYS A 653 -43.05 -29.86 -36.45
CA LYS A 653 -43.93 -30.43 -35.42
C LYS A 653 -43.18 -31.37 -34.46
N GLN A 654 -42.20 -32.13 -34.93
CA GLN A 654 -41.36 -32.98 -34.07
C GLN A 654 -40.37 -32.18 -33.22
N GLY A 655 -39.82 -31.07 -33.73
CA GLY A 655 -38.99 -30.15 -32.94
C GLY A 655 -39.74 -29.43 -31.80
N ARG A 656 -41.07 -29.26 -31.92
CA ARG A 656 -41.92 -28.72 -30.84
C ARG A 656 -42.30 -29.77 -29.78
N HIS A 657 -42.35 -31.05 -30.14
CA HIS A 657 -42.68 -32.12 -29.18
C HIS A 657 -41.48 -32.57 -28.33
N LEU A 658 -40.25 -32.44 -28.84
CA LEU A 658 -39.04 -32.74 -28.05
C LEU A 658 -38.68 -31.65 -27.02
N ARG A 659 -39.26 -30.44 -27.11
CA ARG A 659 -39.12 -29.39 -26.09
C ARG A 659 -40.13 -29.46 -24.93
N PHE A 660 -41.05 -30.43 -24.95
CA PHE A 660 -42.04 -30.63 -23.87
C PHE A 660 -41.83 -31.91 -23.06
N VAL A 661 -40.70 -32.62 -23.25
CA VAL A 661 -40.39 -33.87 -22.53
C VAL A 661 -39.08 -33.78 -21.71
N GLU A 662 -38.41 -32.63 -21.70
CA GLU A 662 -37.35 -32.32 -20.73
C GLU A 662 -37.74 -31.07 -19.90
N GLU A 663 -38.73 -31.26 -19.04
CA GLU A 663 -38.87 -30.54 -17.75
C GLU A 663 -38.90 -31.58 -16.62
#